data_AF-A0A661XG79-F1
#
_entry.id   AF-A0A661XG79-F1
#
_cell.length_a   1.000
_cell.length_b   1.000
_cell.length_c   1.000
_cell.angle_alpha   90.00
_cell.angle_beta   90.00
_cell.angle_gamma   90.00
#
_symmetry.space_group_name_H-M   'P 1'
#
loop_
_entity.id
_entity.type
_entity.pdbx_description
1 polymer ?
#
loop_
_entity_poly.entity_id
_entity_poly.type
_entity_poly.pdbx_seq_one_letter_code
_entity_poly.pdbx_strand_id
1 'polypeptide(L)'
;MEKGVIVRVTGPLVVARDLKDVKMHEVVRVGDIGLIGEVVEIRGEDVYIQVYEETSGIGPGERVIRTGEPLSVELGPGLLSTIYDGIQRPLERIRDEFGSYIVRGVNIPGLDRNKKWRFTPIRKKGEVVSEGDIIGEVEETGAIKHKIMIPPGIGGKIVEINEGEFTVLDTVAKVEKDGKVFDIRMMQRWPVRDQRPIKKKLKTDEPLITGTRVIDTFFTITKGGTAAIPGPFGSGKCVSPETPVLLSTGDLLPIKEIYERYKNDGVKKKNGDEEYTIINKPLCVFGLSHGKIKPFRVRAVYKGKTDFLIKIKTRSGREFKITPVHKLFKFHDIEIKKTPAVELKEGDFLVMPRIIPEVNKNGEVIDWRNIFKDFRIIEGKDFMKFCKEVGKLRKKYKSLKKVSEVLKINYDTLISYWCKKNNPTLDSFFKVFNLSETLPPDVNYLKGETTSKPVKIPKKMDEKLALFLGLITGDGQVKGRSIRFYTNDEELKHLFRTLVREIFSLSTKEYKMKTVDVLIVESPVVKRLLDYFGFPEYKKSKRVGLPKGILSMSKSIMAQFLSGYFLCDGYFNEKRGEIEIATSSKNLFTGLCYLLLFLGIKASFKYRKMRNYENWRIFIRGKDEIKRFYENCATDIEKYKRIERYLLSSRRKYNSWDIVPLSREFVDRIYRGLGLNYTKLKKEGIEIHNYLGGENMGREVFEKIAVLSRDEQLINFVRNHLSSIFIDRIEKIEWIKKRQDVYDLEVENAHNFIGGDVPSFFSNTVILHQLAKWSDADIIVYIGCGERGNEMTDVLTEFPELKDPRTGRSLMERTVLIANTSNMPVAAREASIYTGITIAEYFRDMGYKVALMADSTSRWAEALREMSGRMEEMPGEEGYPAYLGTRIAEFYERAGKVVCLGSDGRIGALSAIGAVSPPGGDLSDPVVQNTLRVVKVFWSLEDKLAFQRHFPAISWLRSYSLYIDNIKKWSEENLGSDFISLRAKALEILQKEDSLIEVVRLVGMEALSEEDKLILDTAKMIREDFLSQHAFDPEDTYTFIDKQYMMLKIIITFHHKLKELISSGKKLDEYKDIPIREKIARMKYVKHEDFKGIFEKITEEIERLK
;
A
#
# COMPACT_ATOMS: atom_id res chain seq x y z
N MET A 1 -47.88 -17.16 1.65
CA MET A 1 -46.54 -17.13 1.01
C MET A 1 -46.53 -18.18 -0.08
N GLU A 2 -46.69 -17.74 -1.32
CA GLU A 2 -46.54 -18.61 -2.49
C GLU A 2 -45.06 -18.96 -2.67
N LYS A 3 -44.79 -20.22 -3.06
CA LYS A 3 -43.46 -20.80 -3.10
C LYS A 3 -43.11 -21.09 -4.56
N GLY A 4 -41.99 -20.52 -5.00
CA GLY A 4 -41.36 -20.90 -6.25
C GLY A 4 -40.34 -22.02 -6.08
N VAL A 5 -39.89 -22.58 -7.19
CA VAL A 5 -38.86 -23.62 -7.23
C VAL A 5 -37.74 -23.19 -8.18
N ILE A 6 -36.49 -23.36 -7.73
CA ILE A 6 -35.31 -23.09 -8.55
C ILE A 6 -35.23 -24.09 -9.69
N VAL A 7 -35.03 -23.62 -10.92
CA VAL A 7 -34.84 -24.46 -12.12
C VAL A 7 -33.43 -24.38 -12.67
N ARG A 8 -32.70 -23.28 -12.42
CA ARG A 8 -31.33 -23.08 -12.91
C ARG A 8 -30.54 -22.15 -11.98
N VAL A 9 -29.24 -22.44 -11.80
CA VAL A 9 -28.29 -21.59 -11.05
C VAL A 9 -27.04 -21.38 -11.90
N THR A 10 -26.71 -20.13 -12.21
CA THR A 10 -25.55 -19.73 -13.01
C THR A 10 -24.80 -18.60 -12.31
N GLY A 11 -23.90 -18.94 -11.38
CA GLY A 11 -23.21 -17.93 -10.55
C GLY A 11 -24.24 -17.11 -9.76
N PRO A 12 -24.18 -15.77 -9.76
CA PRO A 12 -25.12 -14.92 -9.02
C PRO A 12 -26.54 -14.88 -9.63
N LEU A 13 -26.76 -15.46 -10.82
CA LEU A 13 -28.06 -15.49 -11.48
C LEU A 13 -28.77 -16.82 -11.20
N VAL A 14 -29.98 -16.75 -10.63
CA VAL A 14 -30.85 -17.89 -10.35
C VAL A 14 -32.14 -17.75 -11.13
N VAL A 15 -32.64 -18.84 -11.74
CA VAL A 15 -33.94 -18.86 -12.40
C VAL A 15 -34.88 -19.73 -11.59
N ALA A 16 -36.09 -19.24 -11.33
CA ALA A 16 -37.14 -19.94 -10.60
C ALA A 16 -38.46 -19.92 -11.37
N ARG A 17 -39.31 -20.94 -11.14
CA ARG A 17 -40.68 -21.05 -11.64
C ARG A 17 -41.68 -21.05 -10.49
N ASP A 18 -42.97 -21.01 -10.82
CA ASP A 18 -44.11 -21.08 -9.88
C ASP A 18 -44.19 -19.90 -8.90
N LEU A 19 -43.56 -18.77 -9.24
CA LEU A 19 -43.66 -17.50 -8.50
C LEU A 19 -44.82 -16.67 -9.07
N LYS A 20 -46.05 -17.04 -8.73
CA LYS A 20 -47.24 -16.26 -9.11
C LYS A 20 -47.20 -14.86 -8.52
N ASP A 21 -47.73 -13.89 -9.26
CA ASP A 21 -47.83 -12.46 -8.91
C ASP A 21 -46.52 -11.76 -8.49
N VAL A 22 -45.36 -12.34 -8.83
CA VAL A 22 -44.06 -11.73 -8.55
C VAL A 22 -43.87 -10.48 -9.37
N LYS A 23 -43.29 -9.45 -8.75
CA LYS A 23 -43.04 -8.16 -9.42
C LYS A 23 -41.56 -8.01 -9.78
N MET A 24 -41.29 -7.23 -10.83
CA MET A 24 -39.95 -6.73 -11.11
C MET A 24 -39.40 -5.99 -9.88
N HIS A 25 -38.11 -6.16 -9.60
CA HIS A 25 -37.40 -5.61 -8.44
C HIS A 25 -37.86 -6.11 -7.07
N GLU A 26 -38.77 -7.09 -7.00
CA GLU A 26 -39.17 -7.71 -5.75
C GLU A 26 -38.00 -8.52 -5.15
N VAL A 27 -37.77 -8.36 -3.84
CA VAL A 27 -36.79 -9.17 -3.11
C VAL A 27 -37.37 -10.54 -2.83
N VAL A 28 -36.56 -11.57 -3.01
CA VAL A 28 -36.89 -12.96 -2.76
C VAL A 28 -35.83 -13.61 -1.89
N ARG A 29 -36.21 -14.66 -1.17
CA ARG A 29 -35.32 -15.54 -0.41
C ARG A 29 -35.09 -16.80 -1.24
N VAL A 30 -33.85 -17.06 -1.59
CA VAL A 30 -33.44 -18.10 -2.55
C VAL A 30 -32.76 -19.25 -1.83
N GLY A 31 -33.21 -20.47 -2.13
CA GLY A 31 -32.67 -21.70 -1.55
C GLY A 31 -33.18 -21.96 -0.13
N ASP A 32 -32.89 -23.13 0.41
CA ASP A 32 -33.23 -23.46 1.80
C ASP A 32 -32.44 -22.62 2.82
N ILE A 33 -31.29 -22.09 2.40
CA ILE A 33 -30.45 -21.15 3.18
C ILE A 33 -31.10 -19.76 3.26
N GLY A 34 -31.99 -19.41 2.34
CA GLY A 34 -32.70 -18.13 2.33
C GLY A 34 -31.83 -16.93 1.93
N LEU A 35 -30.98 -17.09 0.91
CA LEU A 35 -30.14 -16.01 0.39
C LEU A 35 -31.00 -14.87 -0.15
N ILE A 36 -30.53 -13.63 0.02
CA ILE A 36 -31.24 -12.45 -0.50
C ILE A 36 -30.97 -12.34 -2.02
N GLY A 37 -32.05 -12.31 -2.81
CA GLY A 37 -31.99 -11.99 -4.23
C GLY A 37 -33.06 -11.00 -4.64
N GLU A 38 -32.89 -10.39 -5.81
CA GLU A 38 -33.83 -9.45 -6.42
C GLU A 38 -34.26 -9.96 -7.79
N VAL A 39 -35.55 -9.86 -8.10
CA VAL A 39 -36.10 -10.21 -9.41
C VAL A 39 -35.69 -9.16 -10.44
N VAL A 40 -34.92 -9.58 -11.45
CA VAL A 40 -34.37 -8.70 -12.50
C VAL A 40 -35.04 -8.90 -13.86
N GLU A 41 -35.70 -10.03 -14.09
CA GLU A 41 -36.44 -10.28 -15.33
C GLU A 41 -37.53 -11.34 -15.14
N ILE A 42 -38.65 -11.19 -15.85
CA ILE A 42 -39.77 -12.16 -15.86
C ILE A 42 -40.06 -12.52 -17.32
N ARG A 43 -39.83 -13.78 -17.70
CA ARG A 43 -40.07 -14.31 -19.05
C ARG A 43 -41.02 -15.51 -18.99
N GLY A 44 -42.31 -15.27 -19.25
CA GLY A 44 -43.33 -16.31 -19.12
C GLY A 44 -43.42 -16.80 -17.68
N GLU A 45 -43.13 -18.08 -17.45
CA GLU A 45 -43.07 -18.67 -16.10
C GLU A 45 -41.69 -18.59 -15.45
N ASP A 46 -40.64 -18.25 -16.22
CA ASP A 46 -39.27 -18.16 -15.74
C ASP A 46 -39.00 -16.78 -15.13
N VAL A 47 -38.59 -16.76 -13.86
CA VAL A 47 -38.26 -15.57 -13.10
C VAL A 47 -36.76 -15.56 -12.82
N TYR A 48 -36.07 -14.55 -13.32
CA TYR A 48 -34.63 -14.37 -13.20
C TYR A 48 -34.34 -13.51 -11.97
N ILE A 49 -33.49 -14.04 -11.10
CA ILE A 49 -33.20 -13.49 -9.77
C ILE A 49 -31.69 -13.26 -9.66
N GLN A 50 -31.30 -12.03 -9.36
CA GLN A 50 -29.93 -11.65 -9.02
C GLN A 50 -29.72 -11.84 -7.52
N VAL A 51 -28.87 -12.78 -7.13
CA VAL A 51 -28.57 -13.09 -5.73
C VAL A 51 -27.41 -12.23 -5.24
N TYR A 52 -27.60 -11.56 -4.09
CA TYR A 52 -26.63 -10.66 -3.47
C TYR A 52 -25.59 -11.38 -2.59
N GLU A 53 -25.60 -12.70 -2.60
CA GLU A 53 -24.73 -13.58 -1.83
C GLU A 53 -24.18 -14.72 -2.70
N GLU A 54 -23.14 -15.39 -2.21
CA GLU A 54 -22.52 -16.52 -2.90
C GLU A 54 -23.49 -17.71 -3.00
N THR A 55 -23.86 -18.07 -4.23
CA THR A 55 -24.86 -19.11 -4.56
C THR A 55 -24.32 -20.54 -4.52
N SER A 56 -23.04 -20.73 -4.20
CA SER A 56 -22.41 -22.05 -4.14
C SER A 56 -23.13 -22.99 -3.17
N GLY A 57 -23.57 -24.14 -3.66
CA GLY A 57 -24.32 -25.13 -2.86
C GLY A 57 -25.84 -24.98 -2.93
N ILE A 58 -26.37 -24.05 -3.72
CA ILE A 58 -27.79 -24.01 -4.10
C ILE A 58 -27.99 -24.71 -5.45
N GLY A 59 -29.07 -25.48 -5.59
CA GLY A 59 -29.39 -26.21 -6.82
C GLY A 59 -30.87 -26.18 -7.23
N PRO A 60 -31.18 -26.69 -8.43
CA PRO A 60 -32.55 -26.89 -8.88
C PRO A 60 -33.36 -27.75 -7.91
N GLY A 61 -34.64 -27.41 -7.71
CA GLY A 61 -35.54 -28.07 -6.77
C GLY A 61 -35.67 -27.38 -5.41
N GLU A 62 -34.76 -26.48 -5.05
CA GLU A 62 -34.87 -25.70 -3.81
C GLU A 62 -35.92 -24.58 -3.91
N ARG A 63 -36.35 -24.10 -2.74
CA ARG A 63 -37.46 -23.15 -2.61
C ARG A 63 -37.04 -21.71 -2.86
N VAL A 64 -37.95 -20.93 -3.44
CA VAL A 64 -37.85 -19.46 -3.52
C VAL A 64 -39.07 -18.84 -2.85
N ILE A 65 -38.84 -17.93 -1.92
CA ILE A 65 -39.90 -17.29 -1.11
C ILE A 65 -39.95 -15.80 -1.42
N ARG A 66 -41.13 -15.31 -1.76
CA ARG A 66 -41.41 -13.90 -2.02
C ARG A 66 -41.42 -13.09 -0.73
N THR A 67 -40.83 -11.90 -0.76
CA THR A 67 -40.97 -10.93 0.34
C THR A 67 -42.09 -9.92 0.11
N GLY A 68 -42.54 -9.74 -1.15
CA GLY A 68 -43.56 -8.75 -1.51
C GLY A 68 -43.06 -7.31 -1.55
N GLU A 69 -41.79 -7.06 -1.25
CA GLU A 69 -41.19 -5.73 -1.15
C GLU A 69 -39.94 -5.61 -2.02
N PRO A 70 -39.63 -4.43 -2.58
CA PRO A 70 -38.37 -4.19 -3.27
C PRO A 70 -37.19 -4.04 -2.30
N LEU A 71 -35.96 -4.07 -2.83
CA LEU A 71 -34.76 -3.86 -2.02
C LEU A 71 -34.82 -2.48 -1.38
N SER A 72 -34.88 -2.45 -0.05
CA SER A 72 -35.18 -1.24 0.73
C SER A 72 -34.21 -1.09 1.88
N VAL A 73 -33.86 0.15 2.20
CA VAL A 73 -33.05 0.51 3.37
C VAL A 73 -33.93 0.96 4.53
N GLU A 74 -33.51 0.62 5.74
CA GLU A 74 -34.04 1.12 7.01
C GLU A 74 -33.42 2.49 7.31
N LEU A 75 -34.25 3.50 7.56
CA LEU A 75 -33.84 4.88 7.75
C LEU A 75 -34.38 5.37 9.10
N GLY A 76 -33.49 5.75 10.01
CA GLY A 76 -33.84 6.22 11.35
C GLY A 76 -32.60 6.39 12.24
N PRO A 77 -32.78 6.70 13.54
CA PRO A 77 -31.66 6.85 14.48
C PRO A 77 -30.86 5.55 14.64
N GLY A 78 -29.53 5.64 14.51
CA GLY A 78 -28.58 4.53 14.53
C GLY A 78 -27.81 4.30 13.21
N LEU A 79 -27.99 5.17 12.21
CA LEU A 79 -27.27 5.11 10.94
C LEU A 79 -25.85 5.69 11.06
N LEU A 80 -25.70 6.77 11.83
CA LEU A 80 -24.41 7.44 12.01
C LEU A 80 -23.46 6.58 12.83
N SER A 81 -22.17 6.65 12.51
CA SER A 81 -21.11 5.84 13.13
C SER A 81 -21.22 4.33 12.89
N THR A 82 -22.17 3.88 12.05
CA THR A 82 -22.34 2.46 11.71
C THR A 82 -21.66 2.11 10.39
N ILE A 83 -21.13 0.89 10.33
CA ILE A 83 -20.49 0.32 9.15
C ILE A 83 -21.40 -0.75 8.55
N TYR A 84 -21.84 -0.52 7.32
CA TYR A 84 -22.77 -1.39 6.59
C TYR A 84 -22.07 -2.14 5.47
N ASP A 85 -22.60 -3.31 5.10
CA ASP A 85 -22.33 -3.92 3.81
C ASP A 85 -23.18 -3.31 2.68
N GLY A 86 -23.07 -3.84 1.45
CA GLY A 86 -23.78 -3.32 0.29
C GLY A 86 -25.31 -3.34 0.37
N ILE A 87 -25.90 -4.13 1.26
CA ILE A 87 -27.35 -4.26 1.45
C ILE A 87 -27.80 -3.81 2.85
N GLN A 88 -27.00 -2.95 3.50
CA GLN A 88 -27.29 -2.33 4.79
C GLN A 88 -27.31 -3.30 5.99
N ARG A 89 -26.51 -4.37 5.97
CA ARG A 89 -26.27 -5.20 7.17
C ARG A 89 -25.10 -4.64 7.98
N PRO A 90 -25.24 -4.43 9.30
CA PRO A 90 -24.17 -3.89 10.13
C PRO A 90 -23.05 -4.91 10.33
N LEU A 91 -21.85 -4.60 9.81
CA LEU A 91 -20.71 -5.52 9.81
C LEU A 91 -20.20 -5.82 11.23
N GLU A 92 -20.29 -4.86 12.16
CA GLU A 92 -19.89 -5.06 13.55
C GLU A 92 -20.76 -6.12 14.24
N ARG A 93 -22.07 -6.07 14.02
CA ARG A 93 -23.00 -7.05 14.59
C ARG A 93 -22.84 -8.44 13.95
N ILE A 94 -22.62 -8.49 12.64
CA ILE A 94 -22.28 -9.76 11.96
C ILE A 94 -21.05 -10.37 12.63
N ARG A 95 -20.02 -9.56 12.88
CA ARG A 95 -18.79 -10.01 13.53
C ARG A 95 -19.04 -10.50 14.95
N ASP A 96 -19.83 -9.77 15.73
CA ASP A 96 -20.07 -10.08 17.14
C ASP A 96 -20.93 -11.35 17.30
N GLU A 97 -21.89 -11.59 16.40
CA GLU A 97 -22.77 -12.77 16.45
C GLU A 97 -22.17 -14.02 15.75
N PHE A 98 -21.44 -13.84 14.63
CA PHE A 98 -20.99 -14.95 13.77
C PHE A 98 -19.45 -15.08 13.64
N GLY A 99 -18.68 -14.17 14.24
CA GLY A 99 -17.21 -14.17 14.22
C GLY A 99 -16.58 -13.43 13.04
N SER A 100 -15.28 -13.60 12.83
CA SER A 100 -14.49 -12.78 11.89
C SER A 100 -14.77 -12.99 10.39
N TYR A 101 -15.69 -13.89 10.02
CA TYR A 101 -16.03 -14.20 8.62
C TYR A 101 -17.51 -13.92 8.35
N ILE A 102 -17.83 -13.42 7.15
CA ILE A 102 -19.21 -13.15 6.74
C ILE A 102 -19.90 -14.48 6.42
N VAL A 103 -20.91 -14.84 7.20
CA VAL A 103 -21.73 -16.05 7.00
C VAL A 103 -22.90 -15.73 6.06
N ARG A 104 -23.29 -16.71 5.25
CA ARG A 104 -24.37 -16.59 4.24
C ARG A 104 -25.75 -16.80 4.85
N GLY A 105 -26.78 -16.19 4.26
CA GLY A 105 -28.17 -16.28 4.70
C GLY A 105 -28.47 -15.55 6.01
N VAL A 106 -27.52 -14.73 6.50
CA VAL A 106 -27.67 -13.98 7.74
C VAL A 106 -28.61 -12.80 7.53
N ASN A 107 -29.64 -12.74 8.37
CA ASN A 107 -30.66 -11.69 8.35
C ASN A 107 -30.57 -10.83 9.62
N ILE A 108 -29.67 -9.86 9.62
CA ILE A 108 -29.54 -8.88 10.71
C ILE A 108 -30.16 -7.55 10.26
N PRO A 109 -31.04 -6.93 11.05
CA PRO A 109 -31.60 -5.61 10.74
C PRO A 109 -30.54 -4.50 10.64
N GLY A 110 -30.79 -3.51 9.78
CA GLY A 110 -29.88 -2.36 9.59
C GLY A 110 -29.80 -1.44 10.81
N LEU A 111 -30.90 -1.32 11.56
CA LEU A 111 -30.97 -0.54 12.80
C LEU A 111 -31.13 -1.44 14.03
N ASP A 112 -30.52 -1.03 15.15
CA ASP A 112 -30.70 -1.72 16.42
C ASP A 112 -32.15 -1.55 16.93
N ARG A 113 -32.82 -2.69 17.13
CA ARG A 113 -34.21 -2.76 17.59
C ARG A 113 -34.35 -2.57 19.09
N ASN A 114 -33.29 -2.81 19.85
CA ASN A 114 -33.30 -2.81 21.30
C ASN A 114 -32.82 -1.48 21.90
N LYS A 115 -32.04 -0.71 21.13
CA LYS A 115 -31.55 0.60 21.55
C LYS A 115 -32.71 1.57 21.71
N LYS A 116 -32.81 2.17 22.91
CA LYS A 116 -33.75 3.24 23.21
C LYS A 116 -33.13 4.60 22.91
N TRP A 117 -33.94 5.47 22.34
CA TRP A 117 -33.61 6.84 21.99
C TRP A 117 -34.58 7.78 22.69
N ARG A 118 -34.06 8.88 23.24
CA ARG A 118 -34.91 9.93 23.81
C ARG A 118 -35.46 10.79 22.68
N PHE A 119 -36.76 10.67 22.42
CA PHE A 119 -37.48 11.47 21.43
C PHE A 119 -38.05 12.73 22.07
N THR A 120 -37.73 13.88 21.49
CA THR A 120 -38.24 15.19 21.93
C THR A 120 -39.20 15.74 20.86
N PRO A 121 -40.51 15.85 21.14
CA PRO A 121 -41.48 16.34 20.17
C PRO A 121 -41.34 17.85 19.92
N ILE A 122 -41.43 18.26 18.66
CA ILE A 122 -41.44 19.67 18.22
C ILE A 122 -42.86 20.13 17.85
N ARG A 123 -43.72 19.19 17.45
CA ARG A 123 -45.12 19.42 17.11
C ARG A 123 -46.04 19.00 18.26
N LYS A 124 -47.26 19.53 18.28
CA LYS A 124 -48.26 19.23 19.31
C LYS A 124 -49.43 18.43 18.74
N LYS A 125 -50.10 17.70 19.63
CA LYS A 125 -51.38 17.06 19.32
C LYS A 125 -52.38 18.09 18.77
N GLY A 126 -53.07 17.73 17.69
CA GLY A 126 -54.06 18.55 17.02
C GLY A 126 -53.54 19.36 15.83
N GLU A 127 -52.22 19.49 15.66
CA GLU A 127 -51.62 20.16 14.51
C GLU A 127 -51.74 19.32 13.24
N VAL A 128 -51.91 19.99 12.10
CA VAL A 128 -51.92 19.36 10.77
C VAL A 128 -50.50 19.33 10.23
N VAL A 129 -50.04 18.15 9.85
CA VAL A 129 -48.71 17.92 9.27
C VAL A 129 -48.82 17.34 7.87
N SER A 130 -47.93 17.78 7.01
CA SER A 130 -47.74 17.28 5.66
C SER A 130 -46.61 16.24 5.61
N GLU A 131 -46.51 15.53 4.50
CA GLU A 131 -45.39 14.62 4.27
C GLU A 131 -44.04 15.34 4.39
N GLY A 132 -43.08 14.69 5.03
CA GLY A 132 -41.77 15.26 5.30
C GLY A 132 -41.74 16.28 6.45
N ASP A 133 -42.85 16.65 7.08
CA ASP A 133 -42.79 17.55 8.24
C ASP A 133 -42.06 16.92 9.43
N ILE A 134 -41.25 17.70 10.12
CA ILE A 134 -40.51 17.26 11.31
C ILE A 134 -41.45 17.27 12.51
N ILE A 135 -41.60 16.12 13.16
CA ILE A 135 -42.46 15.97 14.35
C ILE A 135 -41.68 15.99 15.66
N GLY A 136 -40.39 15.70 15.62
CA GLY A 136 -39.50 15.74 16.77
C GLY A 136 -38.06 15.40 16.42
N GLU A 137 -37.20 15.42 17.42
CA GLU A 137 -35.75 15.24 17.31
C GLU A 137 -35.23 14.20 18.29
N VAL A 138 -34.13 13.54 17.91
CA VAL A 138 -33.34 12.60 18.71
C VAL A 138 -31.87 13.01 18.64
N GLU A 139 -31.18 13.00 19.77
CA GLU A 139 -29.72 13.19 19.78
C GLU A 139 -29.04 11.86 19.42
N GLU A 140 -28.65 11.68 18.15
CA GLU A 140 -28.07 10.42 17.66
C GLU A 140 -26.59 10.32 17.97
N THR A 141 -25.86 11.39 17.63
CA THR A 141 -24.48 11.62 18.04
C THR A 141 -24.41 13.02 18.64
N GLY A 142 -23.40 13.34 19.43
CA GLY A 142 -23.35 14.68 20.00
C GLY A 142 -22.90 15.75 18.99
N ALA A 143 -22.68 15.38 17.72
CA ALA A 143 -22.50 16.29 16.60
C ALA A 143 -23.80 16.53 15.81
N ILE A 144 -24.70 15.53 15.70
CA ILE A 144 -25.85 15.56 14.80
C ILE A 144 -27.16 15.26 15.53
N LYS A 145 -28.14 16.16 15.37
CA LYS A 145 -29.52 15.92 15.80
C LYS A 145 -30.31 15.22 14.70
N HIS A 146 -30.82 14.05 14.99
CA HIS A 146 -31.63 13.29 14.05
C HIS A 146 -33.06 13.79 14.06
N LYS A 147 -33.56 14.26 12.91
CA LYS A 147 -34.91 14.81 12.78
C LYS A 147 -35.89 13.73 12.31
N ILE A 148 -36.92 13.47 13.11
CA ILE A 148 -37.96 12.50 12.78
C ILE A 148 -39.00 13.18 11.91
N MET A 149 -39.12 12.72 10.68
CA MET A 149 -40.02 13.29 9.66
C MET A 149 -41.22 12.38 9.43
N ILE A 150 -42.36 12.96 9.07
CA ILE A 150 -43.49 12.21 8.54
C ILE A 150 -43.07 11.53 7.23
N PRO A 151 -43.26 10.22 7.05
CA PRO A 151 -42.92 9.52 5.82
C PRO A 151 -43.68 10.07 4.59
N PRO A 152 -43.07 10.03 3.40
CA PRO A 152 -43.75 10.41 2.16
C PRO A 152 -45.09 9.66 1.96
N GLY A 153 -46.11 10.37 1.46
CA GLY A 153 -47.47 9.85 1.26
C GLY A 153 -48.39 9.93 2.49
N ILE A 154 -47.83 10.13 3.68
CA ILE A 154 -48.58 10.25 4.95
C ILE A 154 -48.64 11.73 5.33
N GLY A 155 -49.83 12.25 5.62
CA GLY A 155 -50.03 13.65 5.97
C GLY A 155 -51.48 13.87 6.43
N GLY A 156 -51.67 14.55 7.55
CA GLY A 156 -52.95 14.61 8.24
C GLY A 156 -52.85 15.27 9.61
N LYS A 157 -53.81 15.02 10.50
CA LYS A 157 -53.86 15.62 11.83
C LYS A 157 -53.17 14.74 12.87
N ILE A 158 -52.29 15.29 13.70
CA ILE A 158 -51.67 14.55 14.81
C ILE A 158 -52.73 14.27 15.88
N VAL A 159 -53.02 12.99 16.12
CA VAL A 159 -53.97 12.53 17.15
C VAL A 159 -53.27 12.29 18.49
N GLU A 160 -52.01 11.86 18.43
CA GLU A 160 -51.20 11.52 19.60
C GLU A 160 -49.72 11.78 19.28
N ILE A 161 -48.98 12.32 20.25
CA ILE A 161 -47.52 12.46 20.18
C ILE A 161 -46.99 12.48 21.62
N ASN A 162 -45.97 11.67 21.91
CA ASN A 162 -45.48 11.46 23.27
C ASN A 162 -43.97 11.73 23.34
N GLU A 163 -43.52 12.45 24.36
CA GLU A 163 -42.08 12.57 24.71
C GLU A 163 -41.67 11.36 25.56
N GLY A 164 -40.44 10.86 25.39
CA GLY A 164 -39.94 9.75 26.19
C GLY A 164 -38.80 8.97 25.54
N GLU A 165 -38.44 7.85 26.15
CA GLU A 165 -37.50 6.89 25.58
C GLU A 165 -38.25 5.81 24.79
N PHE A 166 -37.93 5.72 23.50
CA PHE A 166 -38.57 4.81 22.55
C PHE A 166 -37.51 4.04 21.78
N THR A 167 -37.80 2.81 21.39
CA THR A 167 -37.03 2.10 20.36
C THR A 167 -37.41 2.61 18.98
N VAL A 168 -36.62 2.28 17.95
CA VAL A 168 -36.92 2.67 16.56
C VAL A 168 -38.23 2.08 16.02
N LEU A 169 -38.78 1.05 16.68
CA LEU A 169 -40.04 0.39 16.32
C LEU A 169 -41.25 0.92 17.09
N ASP A 170 -41.04 1.60 18.21
CA ASP A 170 -42.12 2.13 19.02
C ASP A 170 -42.79 3.31 18.30
N THR A 171 -44.09 3.45 18.54
CA THR A 171 -44.90 4.51 17.94
C THR A 171 -44.70 5.79 18.73
N VAL A 172 -44.13 6.82 18.09
CA VAL A 172 -43.86 8.12 18.70
C VAL A 172 -44.98 9.12 18.46
N ALA A 173 -45.73 8.95 17.36
CA ALA A 173 -46.90 9.77 17.03
C ALA A 173 -47.94 8.99 16.22
N LYS A 174 -49.20 9.43 16.24
CA LYS A 174 -50.30 8.93 15.39
C LYS A 174 -50.88 10.05 14.55
N VAL A 175 -51.02 9.82 13.25
CA VAL A 175 -51.54 10.81 12.29
C VAL A 175 -52.80 10.28 11.62
N GLU A 176 -53.87 11.06 11.65
CA GLU A 176 -55.14 10.75 11.00
C GLU A 176 -55.23 11.44 9.63
N LYS A 177 -55.45 10.65 8.58
CA LYS A 177 -55.68 11.10 7.19
C LYS A 177 -56.87 10.34 6.61
N ASP A 178 -57.85 11.07 6.07
CA ASP A 178 -59.02 10.50 5.38
C ASP A 178 -59.76 9.41 6.21
N GLY A 179 -59.86 9.62 7.54
CA GLY A 179 -60.50 8.69 8.48
C GLY A 179 -59.68 7.46 8.86
N LYS A 180 -58.42 7.34 8.41
CA LYS A 180 -57.47 6.29 8.81
C LYS A 180 -56.38 6.85 9.71
N VAL A 181 -56.06 6.15 10.79
CA VAL A 181 -54.98 6.49 11.72
C VAL A 181 -53.72 5.70 11.35
N PHE A 182 -52.61 6.41 11.15
CA PHE A 182 -51.30 5.88 10.80
C PHE A 182 -50.35 6.02 12.00
N ASP A 183 -49.68 4.92 12.37
CA ASP A 183 -48.64 4.94 13.40
C ASP A 183 -47.32 5.44 12.80
N ILE A 184 -46.76 6.49 13.40
CA ILE A 184 -45.46 7.05 13.03
C ILE A 184 -44.41 6.54 14.00
N ARG A 185 -43.37 5.93 13.43
CA ARG A 185 -42.20 5.39 14.14
C ARG A 185 -40.98 6.23 13.78
N MET A 186 -39.91 6.09 14.56
CA MET A 186 -38.64 6.74 14.23
C MET A 186 -37.94 6.10 13.02
N MET A 187 -38.23 4.83 12.72
CA MET A 187 -37.76 4.18 11.49
C MET A 187 -38.79 4.25 10.36
N GLN A 188 -38.32 4.58 9.16
CA GLN A 188 -39.00 4.35 7.88
C GLN A 188 -38.21 3.36 7.01
N ARG A 189 -38.86 2.75 6.00
CA ARG A 189 -38.18 1.95 4.97
C ARG A 189 -38.37 2.60 3.61
N TRP A 190 -37.34 2.56 2.77
CA TRP A 190 -37.39 3.18 1.45
C TRP A 190 -36.69 2.33 0.38
N PRO A 191 -37.31 2.09 -0.80
CA PRO A 191 -36.67 1.34 -1.89
C PRO A 191 -35.41 2.05 -2.40
N VAL A 192 -34.30 1.33 -2.54
CA VAL A 192 -32.99 1.96 -2.86
C VAL A 192 -32.88 2.45 -4.30
N ARG A 193 -33.66 1.84 -5.21
CA ARG A 193 -33.69 2.21 -6.64
C ARG A 193 -34.55 3.44 -6.90
N ASP A 194 -35.48 3.75 -5.99
CA ASP A 194 -36.37 4.89 -6.11
C ASP A 194 -35.77 6.12 -5.42
N GLN A 195 -35.69 7.22 -6.16
CA GLN A 195 -35.29 8.50 -5.59
C GLN A 195 -36.30 8.95 -4.53
N ARG A 196 -35.81 9.40 -3.37
CA ARG A 196 -36.69 10.01 -2.35
C ARG A 196 -37.32 11.31 -2.88
N PRO A 197 -38.64 11.50 -2.73
CA PRO A 197 -39.35 12.61 -3.34
C PRO A 197 -38.90 13.95 -2.77
N ILE A 198 -38.88 14.96 -3.64
CA ILE A 198 -38.47 16.33 -3.33
C ILE A 198 -39.55 17.31 -3.83
N LYS A 199 -39.64 18.48 -3.22
CA LYS A 199 -40.59 19.52 -3.65
C LYS A 199 -40.11 20.22 -4.92
N LYS A 200 -38.82 20.58 -4.97
CA LYS A 200 -38.20 21.26 -6.11
C LYS A 200 -36.67 21.14 -6.07
N LYS A 201 -36.03 20.87 -7.21
CA LYS A 201 -34.58 20.96 -7.37
C LYS A 201 -34.19 22.43 -7.63
N LEU A 202 -33.20 22.92 -6.89
CA LEU A 202 -32.71 24.31 -6.95
C LEU A 202 -31.40 24.38 -7.75
N LYS A 203 -31.10 25.58 -8.26
CA LYS A 203 -29.76 25.89 -8.76
C LYS A 203 -28.79 25.90 -7.57
N THR A 204 -27.66 25.23 -7.70
CA THR A 204 -26.59 25.27 -6.70
C THR A 204 -25.87 26.61 -6.81
N ASP A 205 -25.62 27.27 -5.68
CA ASP A 205 -25.12 28.65 -5.57
C ASP A 205 -24.07 28.82 -4.45
N GLU A 206 -23.92 27.81 -3.59
CA GLU A 206 -22.97 27.78 -2.47
C GLU A 206 -21.86 26.74 -2.77
N PRO A 207 -20.56 27.09 -2.61
CA PRO A 207 -19.48 26.13 -2.75
C PRO A 207 -19.48 25.10 -1.61
N LEU A 208 -19.03 23.88 -1.91
CA LEU A 208 -18.63 22.90 -0.91
C LEU A 208 -17.16 23.16 -0.59
N ILE A 209 -16.87 23.63 0.60
CA ILE A 209 -15.51 24.00 1.00
C ILE A 209 -14.81 22.71 1.43
N THR A 210 -13.78 22.33 0.69
CA THR A 210 -12.98 21.12 0.94
C THR A 210 -11.73 21.40 1.76
N GLY A 211 -11.36 22.67 1.91
CA GLY A 211 -10.10 23.10 2.52
C GLY A 211 -8.89 22.92 1.62
N THR A 212 -9.10 22.43 0.39
CA THR A 212 -8.06 22.17 -0.60
C THR A 212 -8.01 23.30 -1.61
N ARG A 213 -6.94 24.10 -1.61
CA ARG A 213 -6.80 25.34 -2.40
C ARG A 213 -7.08 25.17 -3.88
N VAL A 214 -6.48 24.16 -4.51
CA VAL A 214 -6.67 23.90 -5.95
C VAL A 214 -8.13 23.56 -6.28
N ILE A 215 -8.83 22.84 -5.39
CA ILE A 215 -10.24 22.48 -5.59
C ILE A 215 -11.12 23.69 -5.34
N ASP A 216 -11.05 24.27 -4.14
CA ASP A 216 -11.96 25.33 -3.70
C ASP A 216 -11.83 26.61 -4.54
N THR A 217 -10.60 26.94 -4.98
CA THR A 217 -10.35 28.16 -5.78
C THR A 217 -10.57 27.94 -7.27
N PHE A 218 -10.04 26.86 -7.86
CA PHE A 218 -10.04 26.70 -9.32
C PHE A 218 -11.11 25.75 -9.84
N PHE A 219 -11.32 24.63 -9.16
CA PHE A 219 -12.17 23.54 -9.65
C PHE A 219 -13.32 23.24 -8.67
N THR A 220 -13.98 24.30 -8.20
CA THR A 220 -14.91 24.25 -7.08
C THR A 220 -16.12 23.36 -7.39
N ILE A 221 -16.51 22.51 -6.45
CA ILE A 221 -17.81 21.83 -6.46
C ILE A 221 -18.77 22.60 -5.56
N THR A 222 -20.05 22.69 -5.94
CA THR A 222 -21.08 23.31 -5.09
C THR A 222 -21.69 22.30 -4.12
N LYS A 223 -22.33 22.79 -3.05
CA LYS A 223 -23.24 21.99 -2.21
C LYS A 223 -24.44 21.57 -3.04
N GLY A 224 -24.62 20.27 -3.24
CA GLY A 224 -25.56 19.73 -4.22
C GLY A 224 -24.95 19.44 -5.60
N GLY A 225 -23.63 19.63 -5.75
CA GLY A 225 -22.93 19.44 -7.02
C GLY A 225 -22.47 18.00 -7.26
N THR A 226 -21.95 17.76 -8.45
CA THR A 226 -21.43 16.46 -8.89
C THR A 226 -20.00 16.60 -9.39
N ALA A 227 -19.13 15.69 -8.98
CA ALA A 227 -17.72 15.65 -9.40
C ALA A 227 -17.25 14.23 -9.69
N ALA A 228 -16.29 14.11 -10.61
CA ALA A 228 -15.56 12.89 -10.86
C ALA A 228 -14.05 13.09 -10.70
N ILE A 229 -13.39 12.07 -10.15
CA ILE A 229 -11.93 12.02 -9.98
C ILE A 229 -11.41 10.82 -10.76
N PRO A 230 -10.97 10.97 -12.02
CA PRO A 230 -10.18 9.93 -12.64
C PRO A 230 -8.75 9.96 -12.11
N GLY A 231 -8.25 8.80 -11.72
CA GLY A 231 -6.85 8.65 -11.36
C GLY A 231 -6.32 7.27 -11.73
N PRO A 232 -5.08 7.17 -12.23
CA PRO A 232 -4.38 5.90 -12.28
C PRO A 232 -4.11 5.39 -10.85
N PHE A 233 -4.07 4.06 -10.69
CA PHE A 233 -3.65 3.44 -9.44
C PHE A 233 -2.22 3.86 -9.09
N GLY A 234 -2.00 4.48 -7.93
CA GLY A 234 -0.66 4.71 -7.38
C GLY A 234 0.04 6.01 -7.81
N SER A 235 -0.58 7.17 -7.54
CA SER A 235 -0.11 8.52 -7.86
C SER A 235 1.25 8.94 -7.24
N GLY A 236 2.36 8.30 -7.63
CA GLY A 236 3.71 8.88 -7.57
C GLY A 236 4.76 8.22 -6.65
N LYS A 237 4.55 7.02 -6.10
CA LYS A 237 5.38 6.50 -4.98
C LYS A 237 6.52 5.57 -5.36
N CYS A 238 7.33 5.99 -6.30
CA CYS A 238 8.35 5.11 -6.86
C CYS A 238 9.69 5.13 -6.12
N VAL A 239 10.48 4.08 -6.31
CA VAL A 239 11.87 3.94 -5.85
C VAL A 239 12.83 3.87 -7.05
N SER A 240 14.13 4.04 -6.80
CA SER A 240 15.15 4.02 -7.88
C SER A 240 15.30 2.62 -8.53
N PRO A 241 15.77 2.52 -9.79
CA PRO A 241 15.83 1.25 -10.53
C PRO A 241 16.68 0.16 -9.87
N GLU A 242 17.75 0.59 -9.21
CA GLU A 242 18.74 -0.28 -8.58
C GLU A 242 18.34 -0.70 -7.16
N THR A 243 17.17 -0.26 -6.67
CA THR A 243 16.71 -0.59 -5.33
C THR A 243 16.43 -2.09 -5.26
N PRO A 244 17.17 -2.86 -4.45
CA PRO A 244 16.92 -4.29 -4.31
C PRO A 244 15.65 -4.50 -3.49
N VAL A 245 14.82 -5.46 -3.88
CA VAL A 245 13.58 -5.85 -3.21
C VAL A 245 13.71 -7.31 -2.80
N LEU A 246 13.33 -7.60 -1.55
CA LEU A 246 13.37 -8.96 -1.02
C LEU A 246 12.07 -9.69 -1.36
N LEU A 247 12.18 -10.72 -2.20
CA LEU A 247 11.09 -11.62 -2.52
C LEU A 247 10.86 -12.61 -1.36
N SER A 248 9.63 -13.10 -1.26
CA SER A 248 9.30 -14.15 -0.29
C SER A 248 10.00 -15.48 -0.60
N THR A 249 10.64 -15.63 -1.76
CA THR A 249 11.48 -16.79 -2.10
C THR A 249 12.88 -16.71 -1.47
N GLY A 250 13.25 -15.58 -0.86
CA GLY A 250 14.61 -15.31 -0.40
C GLY A 250 15.49 -14.67 -1.48
N ASP A 251 15.01 -14.54 -2.72
CA ASP A 251 15.74 -13.84 -3.77
C ASP A 251 15.74 -12.33 -3.52
N LEU A 252 16.90 -11.71 -3.73
CA LEU A 252 17.07 -10.27 -3.65
C LEU A 252 17.38 -9.73 -5.06
N LEU A 253 16.41 -9.02 -5.65
CA LEU A 253 16.50 -8.54 -7.03
C LEU A 253 16.28 -7.03 -7.10
N PRO A 254 17.01 -6.30 -7.97
CA PRO A 254 16.67 -4.92 -8.29
C PRO A 254 15.21 -4.82 -8.77
N ILE A 255 14.48 -3.81 -8.32
CA ILE A 255 13.07 -3.60 -8.70
C ILE A 255 12.89 -3.50 -10.22
N LYS A 256 13.87 -2.94 -10.93
CA LYS A 256 13.90 -2.93 -12.39
C LYS A 256 13.90 -4.34 -12.98
N GLU A 257 14.66 -5.27 -12.41
CA GLU A 257 14.70 -6.65 -12.90
C GLU A 257 13.38 -7.37 -12.63
N ILE A 258 12.75 -7.09 -11.49
CA ILE A 258 11.40 -7.59 -11.19
C ILE A 258 10.41 -7.09 -12.26
N TYR A 259 10.41 -5.79 -12.55
CA TYR A 259 9.59 -5.24 -13.63
C TYR A 259 9.89 -5.92 -14.97
N GLU A 260 11.16 -6.03 -15.39
CA GLU A 260 11.53 -6.62 -16.68
C GLU A 260 11.13 -8.11 -16.81
N ARG A 261 11.12 -8.87 -15.71
CA ARG A 261 10.67 -10.28 -15.69
C ARG A 261 9.17 -10.41 -15.87
N TYR A 262 8.40 -9.47 -15.32
CA TYR A 262 6.94 -9.57 -15.23
C TYR A 262 6.18 -8.61 -16.15
N LYS A 263 6.86 -7.68 -16.83
CA LYS A 263 6.24 -6.68 -17.72
C LYS A 263 5.37 -7.28 -18.83
N ASN A 264 5.60 -8.55 -19.20
CA ASN A 264 4.89 -9.27 -20.26
C ASN A 264 4.03 -10.44 -19.72
N ASP A 265 3.89 -10.57 -18.41
CA ASP A 265 3.24 -11.73 -17.78
C ASP A 265 1.70 -11.66 -17.77
N GLY A 266 1.16 -10.44 -17.90
CA GLY A 266 -0.27 -10.19 -17.96
C GLY A 266 -0.58 -8.93 -18.76
N VAL A 267 -1.65 -8.23 -18.40
CA VAL A 267 -2.14 -7.08 -19.18
C VAL A 267 -1.21 -5.89 -18.97
N LYS A 268 -0.41 -5.59 -19.99
CA LYS A 268 0.48 -4.43 -20.03
C LYS A 268 -0.27 -3.21 -20.57
N LYS A 269 -0.15 -2.09 -19.88
CA LYS A 269 -0.65 -0.78 -20.30
C LYS A 269 0.49 0.24 -20.30
N LYS A 270 0.51 1.11 -21.30
CA LYS A 270 1.55 2.13 -21.48
C LYS A 270 0.88 3.48 -21.74
N ASN A 271 1.25 4.49 -20.96
CA ASN A 271 0.77 5.85 -21.11
C ASN A 271 1.98 6.82 -21.04
N GLY A 272 2.44 7.31 -22.19
CA GLY A 272 3.62 8.16 -22.28
C GLY A 272 4.93 7.49 -21.80
N ASP A 273 5.57 8.10 -20.80
CA ASP A 273 6.80 7.62 -20.15
C ASP A 273 6.53 6.55 -19.06
N GLU A 274 5.27 6.18 -18.85
CA GLU A 274 4.84 5.25 -17.81
C GLU A 274 4.34 3.91 -18.37
N GLU A 275 4.70 2.83 -17.69
CA GLU A 275 4.31 1.47 -18.05
C GLU A 275 3.86 0.72 -16.79
N TYR A 276 2.71 0.04 -16.89
CA TYR A 276 2.11 -0.74 -15.79
C TYR A 276 1.68 -2.11 -16.30
N THR A 277 1.99 -3.18 -15.55
CA THR A 277 1.58 -4.55 -15.90
C THR A 277 0.96 -5.23 -14.69
N ILE A 278 -0.30 -5.68 -14.84
CA ILE A 278 -0.96 -6.58 -13.88
C ILE A 278 -0.42 -7.98 -14.11
N ILE A 279 0.11 -8.62 -13.05
CA ILE A 279 0.83 -9.89 -13.17
C ILE A 279 -0.09 -11.06 -12.83
N ASN A 280 0.00 -12.15 -13.61
CA ASN A 280 -0.81 -13.34 -13.42
C ASN A 280 -0.08 -14.35 -12.52
N LYS A 281 1.24 -14.47 -12.70
CA LYS A 281 2.09 -15.36 -11.91
C LYS A 281 2.18 -14.88 -10.45
N PRO A 282 2.29 -15.83 -9.49
CA PRO A 282 2.45 -15.50 -8.08
C PRO A 282 3.84 -14.87 -7.84
N LEU A 283 3.86 -13.60 -7.49
CA LEU A 283 5.02 -12.89 -6.96
C LEU A 283 4.67 -12.41 -5.55
N CYS A 284 5.54 -12.64 -4.58
CA CYS A 284 5.32 -12.21 -3.20
C CYS A 284 6.57 -11.51 -2.66
N VAL A 285 6.36 -10.48 -1.83
CA VAL A 285 7.39 -9.66 -1.18
C VAL A 285 7.10 -9.53 0.31
N PHE A 286 8.11 -9.24 1.13
CA PHE A 286 7.88 -8.99 2.56
C PHE A 286 7.40 -7.56 2.81
N GLY A 287 6.43 -7.38 3.71
CA GLY A 287 5.92 -6.07 4.14
C GLY A 287 5.55 -6.07 5.63
N LEU A 288 5.27 -4.88 6.18
CA LEU A 288 4.82 -4.66 7.55
C LEU A 288 3.30 -4.55 7.61
N SER A 289 2.65 -5.32 8.49
CA SER A 289 1.22 -5.18 8.78
C SER A 289 0.98 -5.46 10.26
N HIS A 290 0.26 -4.56 10.95
CA HIS A 290 -0.05 -4.68 12.39
C HIS A 290 1.21 -4.94 13.25
N GLY A 291 2.31 -4.23 12.96
CA GLY A 291 3.58 -4.36 13.68
C GLY A 291 4.40 -5.61 13.36
N LYS A 292 3.91 -6.55 12.53
CA LYS A 292 4.60 -7.79 12.16
C LYS A 292 5.00 -7.81 10.68
N ILE A 293 6.17 -8.38 10.39
CA ILE A 293 6.65 -8.57 9.02
C ILE A 293 6.13 -9.92 8.48
N LYS A 294 5.49 -9.92 7.31
CA LYS A 294 4.91 -11.11 6.65
C LYS A 294 5.07 -11.01 5.12
N PRO A 295 5.00 -12.13 4.38
CA PRO A 295 4.95 -12.11 2.92
C PRO A 295 3.57 -11.67 2.41
N PHE A 296 3.55 -10.87 1.35
CA PHE A 296 2.37 -10.32 0.69
C PHE A 296 2.48 -10.49 -0.83
N ARG A 297 1.36 -10.72 -1.51
CA ARG A 297 1.31 -10.87 -2.96
C ARG A 297 1.48 -9.51 -3.65
N VAL A 298 2.24 -9.49 -4.73
CA VAL A 298 2.32 -8.36 -5.66
C VAL A 298 1.27 -8.58 -6.74
N ARG A 299 0.44 -7.56 -6.98
CA ARG A 299 -0.60 -7.57 -8.02
C ARG A 299 -0.14 -6.96 -9.32
N ALA A 300 0.75 -5.97 -9.26
CA ALA A 300 1.25 -5.31 -10.44
C ALA A 300 2.64 -4.71 -10.26
N VAL A 301 3.31 -4.52 -11.39
CA VAL A 301 4.62 -3.89 -11.49
C VAL A 301 4.50 -2.61 -12.31
N TYR A 302 5.15 -1.54 -11.84
CA TYR A 302 5.05 -0.20 -12.42
C TYR A 302 6.44 0.36 -12.77
N LYS A 303 6.51 1.15 -13.85
CA LYS A 303 7.66 1.92 -14.29
C LYS A 303 7.24 3.34 -14.68
N GLY A 304 7.95 4.36 -14.19
CA GLY A 304 7.83 5.79 -14.58
C GLY A 304 9.21 6.46 -14.71
N LYS A 305 9.28 7.81 -14.82
CA LYS A 305 10.56 8.57 -15.01
C LYS A 305 10.74 9.90 -14.26
N THR A 306 11.42 9.96 -13.12
CA THR A 306 11.50 11.18 -12.26
C THR A 306 12.65 12.12 -12.54
N ASP A 307 12.41 13.43 -12.38
CA ASP A 307 13.44 14.48 -12.37
C ASP A 307 14.07 14.68 -10.98
N PHE A 308 13.43 14.22 -9.90
CA PHE A 308 13.86 14.46 -8.53
C PHE A 308 13.80 13.21 -7.65
N LEU A 309 14.91 12.85 -7.00
CA LEU A 309 14.93 11.88 -5.89
C LEU A 309 15.42 12.53 -4.60
N ILE A 310 14.93 12.05 -3.47
CA ILE A 310 15.56 12.28 -2.16
C ILE A 310 16.41 11.06 -1.83
N LYS A 311 17.66 11.31 -1.45
CA LYS A 311 18.54 10.35 -0.83
C LYS A 311 18.55 10.59 0.68
N ILE A 312 18.03 9.65 1.46
CA ILE A 312 18.02 9.71 2.91
C ILE A 312 19.08 8.76 3.44
N LYS A 313 19.88 9.24 4.39
CA LYS A 313 20.87 8.47 5.13
C LYS A 313 20.53 8.47 6.61
N THR A 314 20.53 7.29 7.23
CA THR A 314 20.23 7.10 8.65
C THR A 314 21.50 6.85 9.47
N ARG A 315 21.37 6.90 10.80
CA ARG A 315 22.44 6.67 11.78
C ARG A 315 23.02 5.26 11.70
N SER A 316 22.22 4.25 11.39
CA SER A 316 22.77 2.92 11.11
C SER A 316 23.47 2.82 9.77
N GLY A 317 23.47 3.85 8.93
CA GLY A 317 24.07 3.81 7.60
C GLY A 317 23.15 3.22 6.53
N ARG A 318 21.83 3.09 6.76
CA ARG A 318 20.87 2.83 5.68
C ARG A 318 20.84 4.03 4.76
N GLU A 319 20.93 3.78 3.46
CA GLU A 319 20.78 4.77 2.42
C GLU A 319 19.74 4.28 1.41
N PHE A 320 18.77 5.12 1.08
CA PHE A 320 17.80 4.83 0.02
C PHE A 320 17.46 6.08 -0.77
N LYS A 321 17.18 5.87 -2.05
CA LYS A 321 16.82 6.91 -3.02
C LYS A 321 15.38 6.70 -3.42
N ILE A 322 14.53 7.60 -2.97
CA ILE A 322 13.10 7.51 -3.12
C ILE A 322 12.57 8.75 -3.79
N THR A 323 11.41 8.58 -4.42
CA THR A 323 10.68 9.75 -4.82
C THR A 323 10.33 10.57 -3.56
N PRO A 324 10.40 11.90 -3.64
CA PRO A 324 9.91 12.83 -2.63
C PRO A 324 8.68 12.47 -1.80
N VAL A 325 7.72 11.91 -2.52
CA VAL A 325 6.33 11.75 -2.12
C VAL A 325 6.13 10.37 -1.49
N HIS A 326 7.15 9.55 -1.60
CA HIS A 326 7.25 8.25 -0.99
C HIS A 326 7.18 8.42 0.53
N LYS A 327 6.22 7.74 1.16
CA LYS A 327 6.04 7.84 2.61
C LYS A 327 6.86 6.79 3.33
N LEU A 328 7.55 7.22 4.38
CA LEU A 328 8.26 6.35 5.31
C LEU A 328 7.56 6.38 6.67
N PHE A 329 7.70 5.31 7.43
CA PHE A 329 7.14 5.22 8.77
C PHE A 329 8.01 6.03 9.73
N LYS A 330 7.54 7.22 10.13
CA LYS A 330 8.16 8.05 11.18
C LYS A 330 7.67 7.59 12.54
N PHE A 331 8.58 7.54 13.50
CA PHE A 331 8.31 7.16 14.88
C PHE A 331 8.34 8.38 15.79
N HIS A 332 7.35 8.50 16.67
CA HIS A 332 7.29 9.51 17.72
C HIS A 332 6.63 8.92 18.98
N ASP A 333 7.39 8.81 20.07
CA ASP A 333 6.99 8.21 21.35
C ASP A 333 6.49 6.76 21.27
N ILE A 334 5.21 6.53 20.98
CA ILE A 334 4.62 5.20 20.71
C ILE A 334 3.79 5.17 19.42
N GLU A 335 3.75 6.28 18.69
CA GLU A 335 3.01 6.43 17.44
C GLU A 335 3.91 6.20 16.23
N ILE A 336 3.37 5.49 15.23
CA ILE A 336 4.03 5.24 13.95
C ILE A 336 3.20 5.90 12.85
N LYS A 337 3.70 7.01 12.30
CA LYS A 337 2.99 7.81 11.29
C LYS A 337 3.69 7.71 9.93
N LYS A 338 2.94 7.39 8.87
CA LYS A 338 3.45 7.43 7.49
C LYS A 338 3.67 8.90 7.07
N THR A 339 4.94 9.30 6.90
CA THR A 339 5.37 10.67 6.61
C THR A 339 6.11 10.73 5.26
N PRO A 340 5.69 11.57 4.30
CA PRO A 340 6.41 11.81 3.04
C PRO A 340 7.89 12.13 3.23
N ALA A 341 8.74 11.64 2.31
CA ALA A 341 10.19 11.79 2.40
C ALA A 341 10.66 13.25 2.40
N VAL A 342 9.89 14.15 1.79
CA VAL A 342 10.15 15.60 1.73
C VAL A 342 9.95 16.31 3.07
N GLU A 343 9.11 15.77 3.94
CA GLU A 343 8.79 16.34 5.27
C GLU A 343 9.78 15.93 6.35
N LEU A 344 10.52 14.84 6.09
CA LEU A 344 11.46 14.31 7.03
C LEU A 344 12.59 15.30 7.22
N LYS A 345 12.96 15.52 8.48
CA LYS A 345 14.08 16.39 8.85
C LYS A 345 15.25 15.54 9.33
N GLU A 346 16.46 16.07 9.18
CA GLU A 346 17.62 15.50 9.86
C GLU A 346 17.35 15.48 11.37
N GLY A 347 17.52 14.32 11.97
CA GLY A 347 17.20 14.08 13.37
C GLY A 347 15.88 13.37 13.63
N ASP A 348 14.95 13.27 12.68
CA ASP A 348 13.73 12.48 12.80
C ASP A 348 14.04 10.98 12.95
N PHE A 349 13.10 10.22 13.53
CA PHE A 349 13.24 8.77 13.72
C PHE A 349 12.34 8.01 12.74
N LEU A 350 12.91 7.02 12.05
CA LEU A 350 12.21 6.15 11.11
C LEU A 350 12.14 4.72 11.64
N VAL A 351 11.04 4.05 11.32
CA VAL A 351 10.81 2.64 11.58
C VAL A 351 11.43 1.80 10.47
N MET A 352 12.24 0.83 10.86
CA MET A 352 13.03 -0.05 10.01
C MET A 352 12.80 -1.52 10.39
N PRO A 353 13.02 -2.48 9.48
CA PRO A 353 12.90 -3.89 9.82
C PRO A 353 14.01 -4.31 10.81
N ARG A 354 13.61 -5.05 11.86
CA ARG A 354 14.53 -5.63 12.86
C ARG A 354 14.85 -7.09 12.59
N ILE A 355 13.86 -7.85 12.14
CA ILE A 355 13.96 -9.28 11.89
C ILE A 355 13.08 -9.64 10.70
N ILE A 356 13.59 -10.47 9.80
CA ILE A 356 12.81 -10.99 8.68
C ILE A 356 12.45 -12.44 9.02
N PRO A 357 11.17 -12.84 8.89
CA PRO A 357 10.75 -14.21 9.18
C PRO A 357 11.38 -15.19 8.17
N GLU A 358 11.64 -16.42 8.61
CA GLU A 358 12.17 -17.47 7.74
C GLU A 358 11.19 -17.81 6.61
N VAL A 359 11.75 -18.05 5.42
CA VAL A 359 11.01 -18.36 4.18
C VAL A 359 10.62 -19.83 4.10
N ASN A 360 11.51 -20.76 4.49
CA ASN A 360 11.31 -22.20 4.33
C ASN A 360 12.09 -23.04 5.36
N LYS A 361 11.48 -24.15 5.82
CA LYS A 361 12.07 -25.10 6.79
C LYS A 361 12.78 -26.31 6.16
N ASN A 362 12.63 -26.52 4.85
CA ASN A 362 13.20 -27.68 4.16
C ASN A 362 14.44 -27.24 3.39
N GLY A 363 15.62 -27.67 3.85
CA GLY A 363 16.90 -27.35 3.20
C GLY A 363 16.86 -27.67 1.71
N GLU A 364 17.24 -26.71 0.87
CA GLU A 364 17.13 -26.87 -0.57
C GLU A 364 18.04 -28.00 -1.06
N VAL A 365 17.43 -28.94 -1.79
CA VAL A 365 18.13 -29.96 -2.55
C VAL A 365 18.88 -29.26 -3.68
N ILE A 366 20.18 -29.51 -3.78
CA ILE A 366 20.99 -29.00 -4.89
C ILE A 366 20.59 -29.79 -6.13
N ASP A 367 20.22 -29.11 -7.24
CA ASP A 367 19.93 -29.76 -8.53
C ASP A 367 21.20 -30.25 -9.23
N TRP A 368 21.91 -31.16 -8.55
CA TRP A 368 23.18 -31.72 -9.00
C TRP A 368 23.03 -32.47 -10.33
N ARG A 369 21.84 -33.00 -10.64
CA ARG A 369 21.56 -33.70 -11.90
C ARG A 369 21.72 -32.77 -13.09
N ASN A 370 21.16 -31.57 -13.01
CA ASN A 370 21.26 -30.58 -14.07
C ASN A 370 22.65 -29.90 -14.10
N ILE A 371 23.21 -29.57 -12.93
CA ILE A 371 24.53 -28.92 -12.80
C ILE A 371 25.64 -29.75 -13.46
N PHE A 372 25.60 -31.07 -13.24
CA PHE A 372 26.65 -32.01 -13.66
C PHE A 372 26.22 -32.92 -14.82
N LYS A 373 25.23 -32.53 -15.62
CA LYS A 373 24.68 -33.36 -16.72
C LYS A 373 25.74 -33.94 -17.68
N ASP A 374 26.81 -33.17 -17.94
CA ASP A 374 27.88 -33.53 -18.87
C ASP A 374 29.03 -34.34 -18.20
N PHE A 375 28.97 -34.52 -16.88
CA PHE A 375 30.01 -35.21 -16.11
C PHE A 375 29.79 -36.71 -16.12
N ARG A 376 30.87 -37.48 -15.92
CA ARG A 376 30.88 -38.94 -16.08
C ARG A 376 30.73 -39.66 -14.76
N ILE A 377 30.04 -40.80 -14.79
CA ILE A 377 29.87 -41.70 -13.65
C ILE A 377 31.11 -42.60 -13.50
N ILE A 378 31.43 -43.01 -12.27
CA ILE A 378 32.57 -43.89 -12.00
C ILE A 378 32.24 -45.35 -12.38
N GLU A 379 33.25 -46.06 -12.86
CA GLU A 379 33.23 -47.52 -12.98
C GLU A 379 32.96 -48.20 -11.62
N GLY A 380 31.89 -48.98 -11.56
CA GLY A 380 31.44 -49.63 -10.33
C GLY A 380 30.11 -50.37 -10.55
N LYS A 381 29.41 -50.71 -9.45
CA LYS A 381 28.10 -51.40 -9.50
C LYS A 381 27.08 -50.64 -10.36
N ASP A 382 27.14 -49.32 -10.38
CA ASP A 382 26.20 -48.46 -11.10
C ASP A 382 26.43 -48.48 -12.62
N PHE A 383 27.69 -48.49 -13.04
CA PHE A 383 28.05 -48.64 -14.46
C PHE A 383 27.69 -50.01 -15.01
N MET A 384 27.88 -51.08 -14.22
CA MET A 384 27.45 -52.43 -14.62
C MET A 384 25.93 -52.55 -14.76
N LYS A 385 25.16 -51.90 -13.88
CA LYS A 385 23.70 -51.80 -14.02
C LYS A 385 23.31 -51.04 -15.29
N PHE A 386 23.97 -49.91 -15.58
CA PHE A 386 23.75 -49.17 -16.83
C PHE A 386 23.98 -50.05 -18.08
N CYS A 387 25.10 -50.78 -18.17
CA CYS A 387 25.36 -51.68 -19.30
C CYS A 387 24.29 -52.79 -19.41
N LYS A 388 23.79 -53.30 -18.28
CA LYS A 388 22.71 -54.30 -18.25
C LYS A 388 21.40 -53.73 -18.80
N GLU A 389 21.04 -52.50 -18.42
CA GLU A 389 19.84 -51.81 -18.91
C GLU A 389 19.95 -51.47 -20.40
N VAL A 390 21.11 -50.99 -20.88
CA VAL A 390 21.37 -50.82 -22.32
C VAL A 390 21.22 -52.16 -23.06
N GLY A 391 21.69 -53.26 -22.48
CA GLY A 391 21.50 -54.61 -23.01
C GLY A 391 20.02 -55.03 -23.11
N LYS A 392 19.21 -54.71 -22.09
CA LYS A 392 17.75 -54.94 -22.12
C LYS A 392 17.08 -54.10 -23.20
N LEU A 393 17.41 -52.81 -23.29
CA LEU A 393 16.87 -51.91 -24.31
C LEU A 393 17.25 -52.39 -25.73
N ARG A 394 18.48 -52.86 -25.93
CA ARG A 394 18.89 -53.48 -27.20
C ARG A 394 18.02 -54.69 -27.54
N LYS A 395 17.71 -55.57 -26.58
CA LYS A 395 16.80 -56.71 -26.80
C LYS A 395 15.39 -56.24 -27.15
N LYS A 396 14.86 -55.25 -26.44
CA LYS A 396 13.51 -54.67 -26.66
C LYS A 396 13.37 -54.04 -28.05
N TYR A 397 14.36 -53.25 -28.48
CA TYR A 397 14.31 -52.52 -29.75
C TYR A 397 15.03 -53.23 -30.92
N LYS A 398 15.50 -54.47 -30.71
CA LYS A 398 16.25 -55.34 -31.65
C LYS A 398 17.57 -54.78 -32.22
N SER A 399 17.84 -53.48 -32.09
CA SER A 399 19.04 -52.81 -32.61
C SER A 399 19.52 -51.70 -31.68
N LEU A 400 20.84 -51.64 -31.45
CA LEU A 400 21.48 -50.52 -30.73
C LEU A 400 21.34 -49.19 -31.47
N LYS A 401 21.24 -49.21 -32.81
CA LYS A 401 21.05 -48.00 -33.63
C LYS A 401 19.70 -47.37 -33.34
N LYS A 402 18.65 -48.19 -33.25
CA LYS A 402 17.31 -47.74 -32.90
C LYS A 402 17.22 -47.22 -31.46
N VAL A 403 17.94 -47.84 -30.52
CA VAL A 403 18.07 -47.32 -29.13
C VAL A 403 18.76 -45.96 -29.10
N SER A 404 19.81 -45.77 -29.91
CA SER A 404 20.55 -44.51 -30.00
C SER A 404 19.69 -43.35 -30.53
N GLU A 405 18.84 -43.63 -31.53
CA GLU A 405 17.88 -42.66 -32.10
C GLU A 405 16.83 -42.23 -31.05
N VAL A 406 16.26 -43.19 -30.31
CA VAL A 406 15.25 -42.90 -29.28
C VAL A 406 15.84 -42.12 -28.10
N LEU A 407 17.05 -42.47 -27.66
CA LEU A 407 17.74 -41.77 -26.57
C LEU A 407 18.35 -40.42 -26.99
N LYS A 408 18.41 -40.13 -28.30
CA LYS A 408 19.15 -38.99 -28.88
C LYS A 408 20.61 -38.96 -28.41
N ILE A 409 21.26 -40.12 -28.37
CA ILE A 409 22.69 -40.28 -28.06
C ILE A 409 23.36 -40.78 -29.33
N ASN A 410 24.53 -40.24 -29.69
CA ASN A 410 25.28 -40.71 -30.85
C ASN A 410 25.57 -42.23 -30.74
N TYR A 411 25.31 -42.96 -31.83
CA TYR A 411 25.45 -44.43 -31.90
C TYR A 411 26.83 -44.93 -31.44
N ASP A 412 27.91 -44.32 -31.93
CA ASP A 412 29.28 -44.70 -31.59
C ASP A 412 29.59 -44.41 -30.12
N THR A 413 29.00 -43.35 -29.58
CA THR A 413 29.11 -43.00 -28.16
C THR A 413 28.38 -44.01 -27.28
N LEU A 414 27.17 -44.43 -27.67
CA LEU A 414 26.40 -45.45 -26.95
C LEU A 414 27.09 -46.83 -27.00
N ILE A 415 27.68 -47.21 -28.14
CA ILE A 415 28.51 -48.41 -28.26
C ILE A 415 29.72 -48.31 -27.35
N SER A 416 30.42 -47.17 -27.36
CA SER A 416 31.59 -46.95 -26.52
C SER A 416 31.27 -47.14 -25.03
N TYR A 417 30.08 -46.67 -24.59
CA TYR A 417 29.60 -46.90 -23.23
C TYR A 417 29.27 -48.37 -22.97
N TRP A 418 28.55 -49.03 -23.90
CA TRP A 418 28.15 -50.42 -23.73
C TRP A 418 29.33 -51.40 -23.74
N CYS A 419 30.33 -51.16 -24.59
CA CYS A 419 31.58 -51.91 -24.67
C CYS A 419 32.59 -51.56 -23.56
N LYS A 420 32.20 -50.73 -22.58
CA LYS A 420 33.06 -50.31 -21.46
C LYS A 420 34.34 -49.60 -21.87
N LYS A 421 34.36 -48.97 -23.06
CA LYS A 421 35.50 -48.17 -23.53
C LYS A 421 35.51 -46.76 -22.94
N ASN A 422 34.34 -46.22 -22.61
CA ASN A 422 34.17 -44.91 -21.99
C ASN A 422 33.07 -44.92 -20.93
N ASN A 423 33.22 -44.08 -19.91
CA ASN A 423 32.19 -43.89 -18.90
C ASN A 423 31.06 -42.97 -19.38
N PRO A 424 29.78 -43.30 -19.09
CA PRO A 424 28.62 -42.55 -19.56
C PRO A 424 28.52 -41.22 -18.82
N THR A 425 27.99 -40.20 -19.51
CA THR A 425 27.61 -38.94 -18.88
C THR A 425 26.37 -39.11 -18.02
N LEU A 426 26.18 -38.23 -17.05
CA LEU A 426 25.05 -38.25 -16.14
C LEU A 426 23.70 -38.11 -16.89
N ASP A 427 23.64 -37.25 -17.91
CA ASP A 427 22.49 -37.12 -18.80
C ASP A 427 22.18 -38.44 -19.54
N SER A 428 23.20 -39.04 -20.16
CA SER A 428 23.05 -40.33 -20.87
C SER A 428 22.59 -41.45 -19.94
N PHE A 429 23.09 -41.44 -18.70
CA PHE A 429 22.73 -42.38 -17.66
C PHE A 429 21.24 -42.30 -17.32
N PHE A 430 20.75 -41.12 -16.93
CA PHE A 430 19.34 -40.97 -16.58
C PHE A 430 18.40 -41.19 -17.77
N LYS A 431 18.80 -40.81 -19.00
CA LYS A 431 18.02 -41.12 -20.21
C LYS A 431 17.79 -42.62 -20.41
N VAL A 432 18.82 -43.44 -20.18
CA VAL A 432 18.70 -44.92 -20.28
C VAL A 432 17.76 -45.49 -19.24
N PHE A 433 17.87 -45.07 -17.98
CA PHE A 433 17.01 -45.55 -16.88
C PHE A 433 15.55 -45.09 -17.04
N ASN A 434 15.34 -43.85 -17.50
CA ASN A 434 14.01 -43.34 -17.81
C ASN A 434 13.35 -44.13 -18.95
N LEU A 435 14.11 -44.46 -20.01
CA LEU A 435 13.60 -45.25 -21.13
C LEU A 435 13.39 -46.73 -20.78
N SER A 436 14.19 -47.28 -19.86
CA SER A 436 14.01 -48.65 -19.38
C SER A 436 12.98 -48.77 -18.26
N GLU A 437 12.36 -47.67 -17.82
CA GLU A 437 11.38 -47.60 -16.72
C GLU A 437 11.92 -48.22 -15.42
N THR A 438 13.23 -48.08 -15.17
CA THR A 438 13.87 -48.61 -13.96
C THR A 438 14.43 -47.49 -13.10
N LEU A 439 14.39 -47.68 -11.77
CA LEU A 439 14.93 -46.69 -10.84
C LEU A 439 16.47 -46.58 -11.02
N PRO A 440 17.00 -45.38 -11.31
CA PRO A 440 18.44 -45.18 -11.41
C PRO A 440 19.09 -45.37 -10.03
N PRO A 441 20.29 -45.96 -9.96
CA PRO A 441 21.01 -46.11 -8.70
C PRO A 441 21.55 -44.75 -8.19
N ASP A 442 21.87 -44.71 -6.90
CA ASP A 442 22.26 -43.48 -6.21
C ASP A 442 23.71 -43.06 -6.53
N VAL A 443 23.87 -42.13 -7.47
CA VAL A 443 25.18 -41.60 -7.87
C VAL A 443 25.72 -40.68 -6.78
N ASN A 444 26.87 -41.01 -6.21
CA ASN A 444 27.52 -40.25 -5.14
C ASN A 444 28.83 -39.56 -5.56
N TYR A 445 29.41 -39.98 -6.67
CA TYR A 445 30.67 -39.44 -7.16
C TYR A 445 30.68 -39.27 -8.68
N LEU A 446 31.38 -38.25 -9.16
CA LEU A 446 31.50 -37.91 -10.58
C LEU A 446 32.95 -37.62 -10.99
N LYS A 447 33.25 -37.79 -12.28
CA LYS A 447 34.49 -37.35 -12.94
C LYS A 447 34.18 -36.25 -13.95
N GLY A 448 34.98 -35.19 -13.98
CA GLY A 448 34.87 -34.13 -14.99
C GLY A 448 35.41 -34.56 -16.35
N GLU A 449 36.54 -35.25 -16.34
CA GLU A 449 37.24 -35.74 -17.53
C GLU A 449 37.73 -37.17 -17.27
N THR A 450 38.11 -37.91 -18.32
CA THR A 450 38.53 -39.32 -18.23
C THR A 450 39.68 -39.51 -17.23
N THR A 451 40.64 -38.59 -17.22
CA THR A 451 41.84 -38.60 -16.35
C THR A 451 41.64 -37.90 -15.00
N SER A 452 40.48 -37.26 -14.78
CA SER A 452 40.22 -36.53 -13.54
C SER A 452 39.96 -37.46 -12.36
N LYS A 453 40.33 -37.01 -11.15
CA LYS A 453 40.02 -37.74 -9.91
C LYS A 453 38.51 -37.75 -9.67
N PRO A 454 37.94 -38.87 -9.17
CA PRO A 454 36.54 -38.88 -8.80
C PRO A 454 36.27 -37.98 -7.59
N VAL A 455 35.16 -37.24 -7.65
CA VAL A 455 34.77 -36.21 -6.67
C VAL A 455 33.41 -36.56 -6.11
N LYS A 456 33.27 -36.53 -4.78
CA LYS A 456 31.97 -36.68 -4.12
C LYS A 456 31.11 -35.45 -4.37
N ILE A 457 29.84 -35.65 -4.75
CA ILE A 457 28.92 -34.55 -5.05
C ILE A 457 28.04 -34.21 -3.84
N PRO A 458 27.97 -32.93 -3.42
CA PRO A 458 27.01 -32.53 -2.40
C PRO A 458 25.60 -32.47 -3.02
N LYS A 459 24.66 -33.22 -2.43
CA LYS A 459 23.26 -33.29 -2.89
C LYS A 459 22.34 -32.28 -2.21
N LYS A 460 22.77 -31.70 -1.09
CA LYS A 460 22.03 -30.72 -0.30
C LYS A 460 22.96 -29.62 0.18
N MET A 461 22.41 -28.44 0.41
CA MET A 461 23.12 -27.39 1.14
C MET A 461 23.14 -27.76 2.63
N ASP A 462 24.32 -28.10 3.16
CA ASP A 462 24.52 -28.34 4.59
C ASP A 462 25.46 -27.29 5.20
N GLU A 463 25.58 -27.33 6.52
CA GLU A 463 26.42 -26.41 7.30
C GLU A 463 27.89 -26.40 6.84
N LYS A 464 28.43 -27.57 6.49
CA LYS A 464 29.83 -27.71 6.03
C LYS A 464 30.03 -27.06 4.66
N LEU A 465 29.11 -27.29 3.73
CA LEU A 465 29.15 -26.66 2.42
C LEU A 465 28.96 -25.13 2.53
N ALA A 466 28.05 -24.66 3.38
CA ALA A 466 27.86 -23.24 3.63
C ALA A 466 29.12 -22.57 4.19
N LEU A 467 29.76 -23.20 5.17
CA LEU A 467 31.04 -22.75 5.74
C LEU A 467 32.14 -22.69 4.67
N PHE A 468 32.25 -23.73 3.83
CA PHE A 468 33.17 -23.76 2.70
C PHE A 468 32.92 -22.62 1.71
N LEU A 469 31.65 -22.37 1.33
CA LEU A 469 31.29 -21.26 0.45
C LEU A 469 31.63 -19.90 1.08
N GLY A 470 31.49 -19.75 2.40
CA GLY A 470 31.91 -18.56 3.15
C GLY A 470 33.41 -18.30 3.03
N LEU A 471 34.24 -19.32 3.28
CA LEU A 471 35.71 -19.24 3.14
C LEU A 471 36.12 -18.88 1.70
N ILE A 472 35.48 -19.52 0.71
CA ILE A 472 35.74 -19.21 -0.70
C ILE A 472 35.29 -17.78 -1.04
N THR A 473 34.25 -17.25 -0.40
CA THR A 473 33.77 -15.86 -0.62
C THR A 473 34.74 -14.82 -0.08
N GLY A 474 35.44 -15.10 1.03
CA GLY A 474 36.52 -14.27 1.57
C GLY A 474 37.81 -14.40 0.76
N ASP A 475 38.66 -15.37 1.14
CA ASP A 475 40.02 -15.51 0.60
C ASP A 475 40.17 -16.50 -0.56
N GLY A 476 39.06 -17.02 -1.10
CA GLY A 476 39.10 -17.92 -2.27
C GLY A 476 39.25 -17.22 -3.62
N GLN A 477 39.81 -17.92 -4.63
CA GLN A 477 39.82 -17.51 -6.03
C GLN A 477 39.59 -18.71 -6.95
N VAL A 478 38.73 -18.54 -7.95
CA VAL A 478 38.55 -19.52 -9.03
C VAL A 478 39.37 -19.07 -10.23
N LYS A 479 40.32 -19.90 -10.71
CA LYS A 479 41.12 -19.63 -11.92
C LYS A 479 41.19 -20.89 -12.77
N GLY A 480 40.53 -20.88 -13.93
CA GLY A 480 40.38 -22.06 -14.78
C GLY A 480 39.69 -23.20 -14.02
N ARG A 481 40.35 -24.35 -13.90
CA ARG A 481 39.88 -25.50 -13.09
C ARG A 481 40.41 -25.54 -11.65
N SER A 482 41.23 -24.54 -11.27
CA SER A 482 41.87 -24.46 -9.96
C SER A 482 41.08 -23.55 -9.02
N ILE A 483 40.74 -24.06 -7.85
CA ILE A 483 40.23 -23.31 -6.71
C ILE A 483 41.42 -23.06 -5.79
N ARG A 484 41.70 -21.79 -5.53
CA ARG A 484 42.85 -21.35 -4.73
C ARG A 484 42.34 -20.67 -3.48
N PHE A 485 42.89 -20.98 -2.33
CA PHE A 485 42.57 -20.34 -1.05
C PHE A 485 43.86 -19.78 -0.46
N TYR A 486 43.86 -18.48 -0.19
CA TYR A 486 45.05 -17.72 0.20
C TYR A 486 45.00 -17.44 1.71
N THR A 487 45.87 -18.04 2.51
CA THR A 487 45.94 -17.73 3.94
C THR A 487 47.27 -18.14 4.56
N ASN A 488 47.74 -17.37 5.55
CA ASN A 488 48.88 -17.72 6.39
C ASN A 488 48.45 -18.33 7.74
N ASP A 489 47.16 -18.42 8.01
CA ASP A 489 46.60 -18.95 9.26
C ASP A 489 46.50 -20.49 9.18
N GLU A 490 47.27 -21.19 10.02
CA GLU A 490 47.32 -22.65 10.05
C GLU A 490 45.99 -23.30 10.46
N GLU A 491 45.20 -22.66 11.34
CA GLU A 491 43.87 -23.18 11.73
C GLU A 491 42.92 -23.13 10.52
N LEU A 492 42.96 -22.04 9.74
CA LEU A 492 42.16 -21.91 8.52
C LEU A 492 42.63 -22.86 7.42
N LYS A 493 43.94 -23.10 7.28
CA LYS A 493 44.46 -24.12 6.36
C LYS A 493 43.95 -25.51 6.72
N HIS A 494 43.98 -25.87 8.01
CA HIS A 494 43.47 -27.15 8.49
C HIS A 494 41.96 -27.29 8.25
N LEU A 495 41.18 -26.25 8.58
CA LEU A 495 39.75 -26.22 8.33
C LEU A 495 39.42 -26.42 6.84
N PHE A 496 40.09 -25.66 5.96
CA PHE A 496 39.87 -25.76 4.52
C PHE A 496 40.18 -27.16 3.98
N ARG A 497 41.30 -27.76 4.41
CA ARG A 497 41.68 -29.15 4.08
C ARG A 497 40.62 -30.14 4.51
N THR A 498 40.13 -30.02 5.73
CA THR A 498 39.11 -30.91 6.30
C THR A 498 37.80 -30.80 5.53
N LEU A 499 37.33 -29.59 5.25
CA LEU A 499 36.11 -29.37 4.46
C LEU A 499 36.22 -29.94 3.05
N VAL A 500 37.34 -29.70 2.35
CA VAL A 500 37.55 -30.24 0.99
C VAL A 500 37.56 -31.79 0.99
N ARG A 501 38.18 -32.40 2.01
CA ARG A 501 38.22 -33.85 2.17
C ARG A 501 36.85 -34.44 2.49
N GLU A 502 36.08 -33.82 3.38
CA GLU A 502 34.79 -34.36 3.82
C GLU A 502 33.67 -34.15 2.79
N ILE A 503 33.62 -32.97 2.17
CA ILE A 503 32.58 -32.60 1.20
C ILE A 503 32.85 -33.29 -0.14
N PHE A 504 34.09 -33.19 -0.64
CA PHE A 504 34.43 -33.57 -2.02
C PHE A 504 35.32 -34.81 -2.12
N SER A 505 35.86 -35.32 -1.02
CA SER A 505 36.83 -36.44 -1.00
C SER A 505 38.10 -36.15 -1.83
N LEU A 506 38.54 -34.88 -1.82
CA LEU A 506 39.74 -34.41 -2.52
C LEU A 506 40.85 -34.02 -1.54
N SER A 507 42.09 -34.02 -2.03
CA SER A 507 43.24 -33.47 -1.32
C SER A 507 43.64 -32.11 -1.87
N THR A 508 44.20 -31.25 -1.01
CA THR A 508 44.72 -29.92 -1.38
C THR A 508 46.23 -29.98 -1.60
N LYS A 509 46.76 -29.25 -2.58
CA LYS A 509 48.21 -28.99 -2.69
C LYS A 509 48.52 -27.63 -2.06
N GLU A 510 49.64 -27.49 -1.36
CA GLU A 510 50.08 -26.22 -0.78
C GLU A 510 51.29 -25.67 -1.55
N TYR A 511 51.26 -24.37 -1.84
CA TYR A 511 52.34 -23.66 -2.51
C TYR A 511 52.63 -22.35 -1.76
N LYS A 512 53.91 -22.06 -1.53
CA LYS A 512 54.36 -20.82 -0.91
C LYS A 512 54.54 -19.74 -1.98
N MET A 513 53.74 -18.67 -1.94
CA MET A 513 54.00 -17.45 -2.73
C MET A 513 54.76 -16.43 -1.87
N LYS A 514 55.33 -15.39 -2.50
CA LYS A 514 56.24 -14.43 -1.84
C LYS A 514 55.76 -13.85 -0.49
N THR A 515 54.45 -13.74 -0.28
CA THR A 515 53.85 -13.12 0.92
C THR A 515 52.71 -13.90 1.57
N VAL A 516 52.12 -14.89 0.89
CA VAL A 516 50.96 -15.67 1.37
C VAL A 516 51.02 -17.11 0.88
N ASP A 517 50.67 -18.07 1.72
CA ASP A 517 50.53 -19.48 1.34
C ASP A 517 49.22 -19.74 0.60
N VAL A 518 49.26 -20.64 -0.39
CA VAL A 518 48.14 -20.92 -1.28
C VAL A 518 47.81 -22.40 -1.29
N LEU A 519 46.59 -22.73 -0.87
CA LEU A 519 46.01 -24.06 -0.99
C LEU A 519 45.27 -24.17 -2.33
N ILE A 520 45.64 -25.16 -3.15
CA ILE A 520 45.09 -25.36 -4.49
C ILE A 520 44.34 -26.69 -4.56
N VAL A 521 43.10 -26.64 -5.04
CA VAL A 521 42.28 -27.79 -5.41
C VAL A 521 42.00 -27.73 -6.91
N GLU A 522 42.38 -28.76 -7.64
CA GLU A 522 42.14 -28.87 -9.08
C GLU A 522 40.95 -29.80 -9.33
N SER A 523 39.78 -29.23 -9.60
CA SER A 523 38.56 -30.02 -9.83
C SER A 523 37.55 -29.29 -10.71
N PRO A 524 37.28 -29.81 -11.92
CA PRO A 524 36.19 -29.31 -12.77
C PRO A 524 34.81 -29.41 -12.11
N VAL A 525 34.60 -30.41 -11.24
CA VAL A 525 33.34 -30.63 -10.52
C VAL A 525 33.11 -29.50 -9.51
N VAL A 526 34.10 -29.22 -8.66
CA VAL A 526 33.99 -28.14 -7.66
C VAL A 526 33.84 -26.79 -8.35
N LYS A 527 34.57 -26.58 -9.46
CA LYS A 527 34.45 -25.36 -10.26
C LYS A 527 33.03 -25.16 -10.80
N ARG A 528 32.43 -26.19 -11.39
CA ARG A 528 31.04 -26.15 -11.89
C ARG A 528 30.02 -25.90 -10.78
N LEU A 529 30.27 -26.41 -9.57
CA LEU A 529 29.45 -26.13 -8.40
C LEU A 529 29.55 -24.66 -7.97
N LEU A 530 30.76 -24.09 -7.93
CA LEU A 530 30.96 -22.68 -7.62
C LEU A 530 30.35 -21.77 -8.70
N ASP A 531 30.44 -22.14 -9.97
CA ASP A 531 29.77 -21.42 -11.06
C ASP A 531 28.24 -21.39 -10.85
N TYR A 532 27.64 -22.51 -10.42
CA TYR A 532 26.20 -22.60 -10.11
C TYR A 532 25.78 -21.65 -8.97
N PHE A 533 26.60 -21.54 -7.93
CA PHE A 533 26.34 -20.63 -6.82
C PHE A 533 26.68 -19.15 -7.12
N GLY A 534 27.17 -18.85 -8.33
CA GLY A 534 27.40 -17.48 -8.81
C GLY A 534 28.78 -16.91 -8.50
N PHE A 535 29.79 -17.76 -8.27
CA PHE A 535 31.15 -17.30 -8.03
C PHE A 535 31.83 -16.85 -9.35
N PRO A 536 32.34 -15.62 -9.44
CA PRO A 536 32.97 -15.11 -10.66
C PRO A 536 34.42 -15.60 -10.84
N GLU A 537 34.81 -15.93 -12.08
CA GLU A 537 36.19 -16.27 -12.43
C GLU A 537 37.16 -15.06 -12.35
N TYR A 538 36.67 -13.85 -12.66
CA TYR A 538 37.49 -12.63 -12.73
C TYR A 538 36.92 -11.50 -11.89
N LYS A 539 37.82 -10.68 -11.32
CA LYS A 539 37.48 -9.49 -10.48
C LYS A 539 36.51 -9.84 -9.33
N LYS A 540 36.71 -11.00 -8.70
CA LYS A 540 35.88 -11.53 -7.61
C LYS A 540 35.57 -10.49 -6.53
N SER A 541 36.57 -9.81 -5.99
CA SER A 541 36.41 -8.86 -4.88
C SER A 541 35.38 -7.75 -5.16
N LYS A 542 35.09 -7.44 -6.42
CA LYS A 542 34.08 -6.43 -6.80
C LYS A 542 32.75 -7.02 -7.29
N ARG A 543 32.72 -8.30 -7.68
CA ARG A 543 31.57 -8.94 -8.36
C ARG A 543 30.90 -10.06 -7.56
N VAL A 544 31.57 -10.59 -6.54
CA VAL A 544 31.02 -11.67 -5.72
C VAL A 544 29.78 -11.17 -4.96
N GLY A 545 28.72 -11.96 -4.94
CA GLY A 545 27.53 -11.72 -4.13
C GLY A 545 27.35 -12.84 -3.11
N LEU A 546 26.21 -12.84 -2.42
CA LEU A 546 25.81 -14.03 -1.68
C LEU A 546 25.58 -15.21 -2.65
N PRO A 547 25.91 -16.45 -2.24
CA PRO A 547 25.55 -17.64 -3.00
C PRO A 547 24.06 -17.66 -3.29
N LYS A 548 23.70 -18.04 -4.52
CA LYS A 548 22.31 -18.16 -4.94
C LYS A 548 21.54 -19.09 -3.99
N GLY A 549 20.35 -18.66 -3.56
CA GLY A 549 19.47 -19.41 -2.65
C GLY A 549 19.84 -19.32 -1.16
N ILE A 550 20.94 -18.67 -0.76
CA ILE A 550 21.36 -18.77 0.66
C ILE A 550 20.40 -18.10 1.64
N LEU A 551 19.70 -17.04 1.24
CA LEU A 551 18.72 -16.31 2.06
C LEU A 551 17.37 -17.06 2.19
N SER A 552 17.13 -18.10 1.39
CA SER A 552 15.95 -18.96 1.53
C SER A 552 16.19 -20.14 2.50
N MET A 553 17.44 -20.34 2.92
CA MET A 553 17.86 -21.47 3.76
C MET A 553 17.53 -21.25 5.25
N SER A 554 17.74 -22.29 6.06
CA SER A 554 17.61 -22.19 7.51
C SER A 554 18.64 -21.25 8.12
N LYS A 555 18.32 -20.66 9.29
CA LYS A 555 19.24 -19.79 10.03
C LYS A 555 20.60 -20.44 10.31
N SER A 556 20.64 -21.75 10.57
CA SER A 556 21.90 -22.46 10.80
C SER A 556 22.82 -22.41 9.57
N ILE A 557 22.29 -22.69 8.38
CA ILE A 557 23.06 -22.65 7.13
C ILE A 557 23.55 -21.23 6.84
N MET A 558 22.69 -20.22 6.99
CA MET A 558 23.05 -18.81 6.83
C MET A 558 24.16 -18.40 7.81
N ALA A 559 24.07 -18.84 9.06
CA ALA A 559 25.04 -18.53 10.10
C ALA A 559 26.41 -19.18 9.82
N GLN A 560 26.45 -20.41 9.31
CA GLN A 560 27.71 -21.08 8.95
C GLN A 560 28.39 -20.44 7.74
N PHE A 561 27.63 -19.98 6.75
CA PHE A 561 28.18 -19.16 5.67
C PHE A 561 28.78 -17.85 6.18
N LEU A 562 28.03 -17.12 7.02
CA LEU A 562 28.51 -15.89 7.64
C LEU A 562 29.77 -16.13 8.48
N SER A 563 29.84 -17.27 9.19
CA SER A 563 31.00 -17.68 9.95
C SER A 563 32.24 -17.85 9.07
N GLY A 564 32.11 -18.59 7.97
CA GLY A 564 33.21 -18.80 7.01
C GLY A 564 33.71 -17.49 6.42
N TYR A 565 32.80 -16.57 6.10
CA TYR A 565 33.18 -15.25 5.59
C TYR A 565 33.86 -14.38 6.66
N PHE A 566 33.35 -14.39 7.89
CA PHE A 566 33.92 -13.64 9.01
C PHE A 566 35.34 -14.11 9.38
N LEU A 567 35.63 -15.42 9.26
CA LEU A 567 36.96 -15.96 9.52
C LEU A 567 38.03 -15.33 8.61
N CYS A 568 37.70 -15.09 7.34
CA CYS A 568 38.56 -14.40 6.37
C CYS A 568 38.57 -12.87 6.60
N ASP A 569 37.48 -12.20 6.20
CA ASP A 569 37.44 -10.73 6.05
C ASP A 569 36.96 -9.97 7.31
N GLY A 570 36.59 -10.70 8.37
CA GLY A 570 36.13 -10.12 9.63
C GLY A 570 37.26 -9.71 10.57
N TYR A 571 36.99 -8.79 11.48
CA TYR A 571 37.91 -8.41 12.55
C TYR A 571 37.13 -8.16 13.83
N PHE A 572 37.64 -8.65 14.96
CA PHE A 572 37.08 -8.36 16.28
C PHE A 572 38.00 -7.43 17.07
N ASN A 573 37.47 -6.26 17.45
CA ASN A 573 38.17 -5.28 18.26
C ASN A 573 37.76 -5.40 19.73
N GLU A 574 38.59 -6.08 20.53
CA GLU A 574 38.34 -6.29 21.97
C GLU A 574 38.26 -5.00 22.79
N LYS A 575 39.04 -3.97 22.41
CA LYS A 575 39.06 -2.69 23.14
C LYS A 575 37.74 -1.93 22.97
N ARG A 576 37.17 -1.99 21.76
CA ARG A 576 35.92 -1.30 21.40
C ARG A 576 34.67 -2.17 21.57
N GLY A 577 34.81 -3.50 21.65
CA GLY A 577 33.67 -4.41 21.70
C GLY A 577 32.84 -4.32 20.41
N GLU A 578 33.50 -4.36 19.26
CA GLU A 578 32.87 -4.32 17.94
C GLU A 578 33.45 -5.38 17.00
N ILE A 579 32.58 -6.03 16.23
CA ILE A 579 32.95 -6.87 15.09
C ILE A 579 32.82 -6.01 13.83
N GLU A 580 33.89 -5.96 13.03
CA GLU A 580 33.94 -5.27 11.75
C GLU A 580 34.05 -6.30 10.62
N ILE A 581 33.21 -6.18 9.59
CA ILE A 581 33.29 -6.96 8.35
C ILE A 581 33.45 -5.96 7.20
N ALA A 582 34.52 -6.08 6.43
CA ALA A 582 34.80 -5.18 5.31
C ALA A 582 34.67 -5.91 3.96
N THR A 583 34.06 -5.27 2.98
CA THR A 583 33.94 -5.82 1.63
C THR A 583 34.00 -4.72 0.56
N SER A 584 34.62 -5.02 -0.59
CA SER A 584 34.62 -4.14 -1.76
C SER A 584 33.48 -4.42 -2.74
N SER A 585 32.68 -5.46 -2.50
CA SER A 585 31.52 -5.80 -3.35
C SER A 585 30.23 -5.26 -2.75
N LYS A 586 29.52 -4.42 -3.52
CA LYS A 586 28.21 -3.90 -3.13
C LYS A 586 27.18 -5.04 -2.99
N ASN A 587 27.17 -5.99 -3.92
CA ASN A 587 26.20 -7.10 -3.90
C ASN A 587 26.37 -8.00 -2.68
N LEU A 588 27.62 -8.27 -2.29
CA LEU A 588 27.90 -9.04 -1.07
C LEU A 588 27.54 -8.22 0.17
N PHE A 589 27.88 -6.94 0.22
CA PHE A 589 27.49 -6.04 1.31
C PHE A 589 25.97 -6.06 1.53
N THR A 590 25.20 -5.78 0.46
CA THR A 590 23.74 -5.78 0.51
C THR A 590 23.23 -7.12 1.01
N GLY A 591 23.69 -8.23 0.42
CA GLY A 591 23.27 -9.57 0.85
C GLY A 591 23.57 -9.86 2.33
N LEU A 592 24.78 -9.52 2.81
CA LEU A 592 25.15 -9.68 4.22
C LEU A 592 24.24 -8.86 5.15
N CYS A 593 23.79 -7.67 4.73
CA CYS A 593 22.84 -6.86 5.51
C CYS A 593 21.49 -7.58 5.69
N TYR A 594 20.96 -8.19 4.62
CA TYR A 594 19.73 -8.99 4.71
C TYR A 594 19.94 -10.25 5.55
N LEU A 595 21.07 -10.96 5.35
CA LEU A 595 21.41 -12.17 6.10
C LEU A 595 21.46 -11.91 7.61
N LEU A 596 22.09 -10.81 8.03
CA LEU A 596 22.13 -10.42 9.44
C LEU A 596 20.73 -10.18 10.03
N LEU A 597 19.79 -9.58 9.28
CA LEU A 597 18.41 -9.41 9.74
C LEU A 597 17.63 -10.72 9.82
N PHE A 598 17.88 -11.70 8.94
CA PHE A 598 17.31 -13.04 9.08
C PHE A 598 17.81 -13.74 10.35
N LEU A 599 19.09 -13.53 10.72
CA LEU A 599 19.65 -14.01 11.99
C LEU A 599 19.21 -13.17 13.20
N GLY A 600 18.49 -12.06 13.00
CA GLY A 600 18.08 -11.14 14.06
C GLY A 600 19.26 -10.41 14.72
N ILE A 601 20.37 -10.26 13.99
CA ILE A 601 21.58 -9.55 14.41
C ILE A 601 21.54 -8.14 13.84
N LYS A 602 21.62 -7.13 14.71
CA LYS A 602 21.62 -5.73 14.29
C LYS A 602 23.05 -5.29 13.97
N ALA A 603 23.17 -4.54 12.88
CA ALA A 603 24.43 -3.96 12.47
C ALA A 603 24.27 -2.50 12.04
N SER A 604 25.39 -1.78 12.08
CA SER A 604 25.54 -0.44 11.52
C SER A 604 26.52 -0.50 10.35
N PHE A 605 26.41 0.43 9.42
CA PHE A 605 27.04 0.36 8.12
C PHE A 605 27.79 1.65 7.83
N LYS A 606 28.98 1.54 7.24
CA LYS A 606 29.72 2.70 6.71
C LYS A 606 30.20 2.41 5.30
N TYR A 607 29.98 3.39 4.43
CA TYR A 607 30.54 3.42 3.10
C TYR A 607 31.66 4.47 3.03
N ARG A 608 32.80 4.12 2.44
CA ARG A 608 33.89 5.06 2.16
C ARG A 608 34.34 4.93 0.71
N LYS A 609 34.31 6.04 -0.02
CA LYS A 609 34.81 6.16 -1.39
C LYS A 609 36.15 6.90 -1.40
N MET A 610 37.20 6.28 -1.92
CA MET A 610 38.48 6.92 -2.23
C MET A 610 38.73 6.85 -3.75
N ARG A 611 39.61 7.70 -4.29
CA ARG A 611 39.84 7.90 -5.75
C ARG A 611 39.86 6.60 -6.59
N ASN A 612 40.40 5.48 -6.08
CA ASN A 612 40.48 4.20 -6.82
C ASN A 612 39.75 3.00 -6.17
N TYR A 613 39.15 3.15 -4.99
CA TYR A 613 38.57 2.03 -4.23
C TYR A 613 37.29 2.41 -3.46
N GLU A 614 36.30 1.53 -3.53
CA GLU A 614 35.05 1.59 -2.75
C GLU A 614 35.11 0.51 -1.66
N ASN A 615 34.84 0.89 -0.41
CA ASN A 615 34.89 -0.02 0.72
C ASN A 615 33.63 0.13 1.57
N TRP A 616 32.93 -0.99 1.75
CA TRP A 616 31.73 -1.12 2.57
C TRP A 616 32.09 -1.86 3.85
N ARG A 617 31.70 -1.31 5.00
CA ARG A 617 32.02 -1.86 6.32
C ARG A 617 30.74 -2.06 7.12
N ILE A 618 30.59 -3.25 7.68
CA ILE A 618 29.51 -3.63 8.57
C ILE A 618 30.09 -3.72 9.99
N PHE A 619 29.45 -3.07 10.95
CA PHE A 619 29.83 -3.08 12.35
C PHE A 619 28.72 -3.69 13.20
N ILE A 620 29.01 -4.80 13.86
CA ILE A 620 28.14 -5.40 14.88
C ILE A 620 28.67 -4.92 16.24
N ARG A 621 27.84 -4.17 16.96
CA ARG A 621 28.18 -3.52 18.22
C ARG A 621 27.17 -3.88 19.28
N GLY A 622 27.63 -4.02 20.52
CA GLY A 622 26.76 -4.37 21.65
C GLY A 622 27.06 -5.78 22.10
N LYS A 623 27.09 -5.97 23.43
CA LYS A 623 27.39 -7.28 24.01
C LYS A 623 26.33 -8.30 23.58
N ASP A 624 25.06 -7.92 23.50
CA ASP A 624 23.96 -8.81 23.10
C ASP A 624 23.98 -9.16 21.61
N GLU A 625 24.30 -8.21 20.73
CA GLU A 625 24.41 -8.48 19.29
C GLU A 625 25.66 -9.33 18.98
N ILE A 626 26.77 -9.10 19.68
CA ILE A 626 27.97 -9.93 19.60
C ILE A 626 27.70 -11.32 20.18
N LYS A 627 26.93 -11.42 21.26
CA LYS A 627 26.49 -12.69 21.83
C LYS A 627 25.62 -13.46 20.84
N ARG A 628 24.62 -12.82 20.22
CA ARG A 628 23.81 -13.44 19.16
C ARG A 628 24.68 -13.89 17.98
N PHE A 629 25.63 -13.06 17.55
CA PHE A 629 26.57 -13.45 16.50
C PHE A 629 27.39 -14.67 16.90
N TYR A 630 27.94 -14.69 18.12
CA TYR A 630 28.71 -15.82 18.64
C TYR A 630 27.85 -17.10 18.76
N GLU A 631 26.66 -17.04 19.36
CA GLU A 631 25.76 -18.18 19.52
C GLU A 631 25.34 -18.79 18.18
N ASN A 632 25.18 -17.98 17.13
CA ASN A 632 24.81 -18.48 15.81
C ASN A 632 26.01 -18.95 14.98
N CYS A 633 27.18 -18.30 15.07
CA CYS A 633 28.28 -18.45 14.12
C CYS A 633 29.55 -19.09 14.69
N ALA A 634 29.68 -19.27 16.01
CA ALA A 634 30.93 -19.68 16.64
C ALA A 634 31.48 -21.00 16.10
N THR A 635 32.80 -21.04 15.91
CA THR A 635 33.58 -22.23 15.60
C THR A 635 34.77 -22.31 16.56
N ASP A 636 35.40 -23.48 16.67
CA ASP A 636 36.58 -23.71 17.53
C ASP A 636 37.86 -23.16 16.89
N ILE A 637 37.88 -21.85 16.67
CA ILE A 637 39.01 -21.09 16.08
C ILE A 637 39.34 -19.92 17.00
N GLU A 638 40.62 -19.57 17.11
CA GLU A 638 41.11 -18.57 18.07
C GLU A 638 40.37 -17.21 17.94
N LYS A 639 39.97 -16.82 16.72
CA LYS A 639 39.20 -15.61 16.45
C LYS A 639 37.86 -15.57 17.21
N TYR A 640 37.18 -16.70 17.36
CA TYR A 640 35.95 -16.82 18.15
C TYR A 640 36.24 -16.96 19.65
N LYS A 641 37.31 -17.66 20.04
CA LYS A 641 37.76 -17.71 21.46
C LYS A 641 38.03 -16.32 22.04
N ARG A 642 38.52 -15.39 21.21
CA ARG A 642 38.68 -13.97 21.59
C ARG A 642 37.34 -13.27 21.86
N ILE A 643 36.30 -13.58 21.08
CA ILE A 643 34.94 -13.06 21.31
C ILE A 643 34.36 -13.66 22.60
N GLU A 644 34.54 -14.96 22.81
CA GLU A 644 34.10 -15.66 24.02
C GLU A 644 34.73 -15.06 25.29
N ARG A 645 36.05 -14.85 25.30
CA ARG A 645 36.77 -14.19 26.41
C ARG A 645 36.22 -12.79 26.70
N TYR A 646 35.87 -12.03 25.66
CA TYR A 646 35.22 -10.72 25.83
C TYR A 646 33.81 -10.84 26.44
N LEU A 647 33.01 -11.82 25.99
CA LEU A 647 31.66 -12.05 26.50
C LEU A 647 31.67 -12.48 27.98
N LEU A 648 32.65 -13.27 28.40
CA LEU A 648 32.85 -13.69 29.80
C LEU A 648 33.40 -12.56 30.69
N SER A 649 34.00 -11.51 30.13
CA SER A 649 34.53 -10.40 30.91
C SER A 649 33.44 -9.51 31.54
N SER A 650 33.69 -9.03 32.76
CA SER A 650 32.81 -8.15 33.55
C SER A 650 32.72 -6.71 33.02
N ARG A 651 33.39 -6.40 31.90
CA ARG A 651 33.36 -5.07 31.27
C ARG A 651 31.99 -4.83 30.62
N ARG A 652 31.04 -4.27 31.38
CA ARG A 652 29.81 -3.69 30.82
C ARG A 652 30.13 -2.34 30.19
N LYS A 653 30.28 -2.29 28.86
CA LYS A 653 30.06 -1.05 28.13
C LYS A 653 28.58 -0.96 27.78
N TYR A 654 27.91 0.08 28.27
CA TYR A 654 26.57 0.44 27.84
C TYR A 654 26.60 0.70 26.34
N ASN A 655 25.93 -0.14 25.56
CA ASN A 655 25.71 0.06 24.14
C ASN A 655 24.20 0.23 23.92
N SER A 656 23.65 1.38 24.26
CA SER A 656 22.27 1.71 23.88
C SER A 656 22.25 2.23 22.44
N TRP A 657 22.56 1.36 21.48
CA TRP A 657 22.33 1.65 20.05
C TRP A 657 20.86 1.39 19.68
N ASP A 658 20.24 0.40 20.31
CA ASP A 658 18.83 0.04 20.15
C ASP A 658 17.96 0.87 21.10
N ILE A 659 17.70 2.10 20.68
CA ILE A 659 16.98 3.10 21.45
C ILE A 659 15.50 3.13 21.07
N VAL A 660 14.67 3.43 22.07
CA VAL A 660 13.29 3.88 21.90
C VAL A 660 13.31 5.36 22.29
N PRO A 661 13.38 6.27 21.29
CA PRO A 661 13.42 7.70 21.56
C PRO A 661 12.04 8.17 22.04
N LEU A 662 11.99 8.68 23.28
CA LEU A 662 10.76 9.16 23.91
C LEU A 662 10.94 10.64 24.27
N SER A 663 9.88 11.42 24.12
CA SER A 663 9.81 12.80 24.56
C SER A 663 9.87 12.91 26.08
N ARG A 664 10.37 14.05 26.56
CA ARG A 664 10.53 14.30 27.99
C ARG A 664 9.19 14.28 28.70
N GLU A 665 8.17 14.87 28.08
CA GLU A 665 6.80 14.92 28.58
C GLU A 665 6.22 13.51 28.72
N PHE A 666 6.48 12.64 27.73
CA PHE A 666 5.99 11.27 27.73
C PHE A 666 6.68 10.42 28.81
N VAL A 667 7.99 10.57 28.98
CA VAL A 667 8.75 9.91 30.05
C VAL A 667 8.27 10.37 31.43
N ASP A 668 8.02 11.67 31.62
CA ASP A 668 7.50 12.22 32.87
C ASP A 668 6.10 11.70 33.19
N ARG A 669 5.22 11.59 32.19
CA ARG A 669 3.89 11.00 32.33
C ARG A 669 3.95 9.53 32.79
N ILE A 670 4.80 8.72 32.17
CA ILE A 670 5.01 7.33 32.58
C ILE A 670 5.55 7.26 34.01
N TYR A 671 6.50 8.13 34.34
CA TYR A 671 7.09 8.18 35.68
C TYR A 671 6.05 8.53 36.76
N ARG A 672 5.19 9.52 36.52
CA ARG A 672 4.09 9.86 37.43
C ARG A 672 3.06 8.74 37.55
N GLY A 673 2.76 8.04 36.46
CA GLY A 673 1.86 6.88 36.44
C GLY A 673 2.40 5.67 37.20
N LEU A 674 3.71 5.50 37.29
CA LEU A 674 4.35 4.39 38.01
C LEU A 674 4.15 4.47 39.54
N GLY A 675 4.02 5.68 40.12
CA GLY A 675 3.86 5.87 41.57
C GLY A 675 5.04 5.35 42.43
N LEU A 676 6.21 5.12 41.81
CA LEU A 676 7.39 4.54 42.47
C LEU A 676 8.44 5.62 42.80
N ASN A 677 8.96 5.58 44.04
CA ASN A 677 10.07 6.44 44.45
C ASN A 677 11.35 6.11 43.65
N TYR A 678 12.15 7.15 43.35
CA TYR A 678 13.43 7.06 42.62
C TYR A 678 14.34 5.93 43.09
N THR A 679 14.41 5.69 44.40
CA THR A 679 15.25 4.65 45.02
C THR A 679 14.83 3.23 44.62
N LYS A 680 13.54 2.98 44.37
CA LYS A 680 13.04 1.68 43.90
C LYS A 680 13.35 1.45 42.43
N LEU A 681 13.16 2.47 41.57
CA LEU A 681 13.53 2.37 40.15
C LEU A 681 15.04 2.16 39.96
N LYS A 682 15.87 2.81 40.78
CA LYS A 682 17.32 2.61 40.75
C LYS A 682 17.73 1.18 41.14
N LYS A 683 17.02 0.54 42.08
CA LYS A 683 17.24 -0.88 42.44
C LYS A 683 16.88 -1.83 41.29
N GLU A 684 15.89 -1.49 40.47
CA GLU A 684 15.51 -2.23 39.24
C GLU A 684 16.44 -1.92 38.04
N GLY A 685 17.47 -1.08 38.24
CA GLY A 685 18.43 -0.70 37.21
C GLY A 685 17.94 0.38 36.25
N ILE A 686 16.94 1.18 36.65
CA ILE A 686 16.33 2.25 35.86
C ILE A 686 16.73 3.60 36.44
N GLU A 687 17.66 4.29 35.79
CA GLU A 687 18.09 5.63 36.17
C GLU A 687 17.24 6.70 35.49
N ILE A 688 15.99 6.86 35.96
CA ILE A 688 14.98 7.70 35.30
C ILE A 688 15.39 9.18 35.13
N HIS A 689 16.29 9.70 35.97
CA HIS A 689 16.80 11.07 35.89
C HIS A 689 17.52 11.38 34.57
N ASN A 690 18.24 10.42 34.00
CA ASN A 690 18.94 10.59 32.72
C ASN A 690 17.93 10.75 31.57
N TYR A 691 16.84 9.98 31.61
CA TYR A 691 15.78 10.04 30.60
C TYR A 691 14.89 11.29 30.75
N LEU A 692 14.63 11.75 31.98
CA LEU A 692 14.00 13.06 32.24
C LEU A 692 14.89 14.23 31.80
N GLY A 693 16.21 14.01 31.69
CA GLY A 693 17.19 14.93 31.11
C GLY A 693 17.26 14.91 29.58
N GLY A 694 16.47 14.07 28.91
CA GLY A 694 16.40 13.98 27.45
C GLY A 694 17.31 12.90 26.83
N GLU A 695 17.90 12.00 27.63
CA GLU A 695 18.61 10.85 27.05
C GLU A 695 17.63 9.83 26.43
N ASN A 696 18.04 9.22 25.32
CA ASN A 696 17.24 8.20 24.67
C ASN A 696 17.29 6.89 25.46
N MET A 697 16.11 6.34 25.75
CA MET A 697 15.96 5.11 26.50
C MET A 697 16.34 3.89 25.66
N GLY A 698 17.07 2.93 26.24
CA GLY A 698 17.30 1.64 25.59
C GLY A 698 16.04 0.80 25.59
N ARG A 699 15.84 -0.03 24.55
CA ARG A 699 14.68 -0.93 24.46
C ARG A 699 14.45 -1.76 25.71
N GLU A 700 15.48 -2.41 26.26
CA GLU A 700 15.33 -3.28 27.44
C GLU A 700 14.85 -2.50 28.67
N VAL A 701 15.32 -1.26 28.82
CA VAL A 701 14.88 -0.35 29.88
C VAL A 701 13.42 0.03 29.65
N PHE A 702 13.04 0.32 28.41
CA PHE A 702 11.65 0.59 28.03
C PHE A 702 10.72 -0.60 28.25
N GLU A 703 11.15 -1.82 27.92
CA GLU A 703 10.39 -3.05 28.18
C GLU A 703 10.17 -3.27 29.68
N LYS A 704 11.21 -3.06 30.50
CA LYS A 704 11.09 -3.11 31.96
C LYS A 704 10.11 -2.06 32.48
N ILE A 705 10.19 -0.83 31.98
CA ILE A 705 9.26 0.25 32.35
C ILE A 705 7.84 -0.08 31.93
N ALA A 706 7.62 -0.60 30.73
CA ALA A 706 6.30 -1.02 30.26
C ALA A 706 5.69 -2.09 31.18
N VAL A 707 6.46 -3.12 31.54
CA VAL A 707 6.01 -4.17 32.47
C VAL A 707 5.74 -3.62 33.87
N LEU A 708 6.61 -2.76 34.40
CA LEU A 708 6.45 -2.16 35.73
C LEU A 708 5.27 -1.17 35.79
N SER A 709 4.99 -0.47 34.69
CA SER A 709 3.89 0.51 34.60
C SER A 709 2.52 -0.13 34.62
N ARG A 710 2.41 -1.42 34.28
CA ARG A 710 1.14 -2.15 34.06
C ARG A 710 0.21 -1.48 33.03
N ASP A 711 0.74 -0.58 32.21
CA ASP A 711 0.02 0.08 31.14
C ASP A 711 -0.15 -0.90 29.96
N GLU A 712 -1.39 -1.30 29.69
CA GLU A 712 -1.70 -2.23 28.60
C GLU A 712 -1.29 -1.69 27.23
N GLN A 713 -1.31 -0.36 27.02
CA GLN A 713 -0.91 0.24 25.75
C GLN A 713 0.60 0.07 25.53
N LEU A 714 1.42 0.34 26.55
CA LEU A 714 2.87 0.18 26.48
C LEU A 714 3.26 -1.30 26.30
N ILE A 715 2.60 -2.20 27.03
CA ILE A 715 2.84 -3.64 26.93
C ILE A 715 2.47 -4.16 25.52
N ASN A 716 1.33 -3.74 24.99
CA ASN A 716 0.90 -4.12 23.64
C ASN A 716 1.83 -3.55 22.57
N PHE A 717 2.29 -2.30 22.73
CA PHE A 717 3.24 -1.69 21.81
C PHE A 717 4.56 -2.47 21.76
N VAL A 718 5.13 -2.81 22.93
CA VAL A 718 6.33 -3.65 23.03
C VAL A 718 6.13 -4.99 22.33
N ARG A 719 5.03 -5.69 22.63
CA ARG A 719 4.75 -7.04 22.13
C ARG A 719 4.54 -7.05 20.61
N ASN A 720 3.73 -6.11 20.10
CA ASN A 720 3.27 -6.12 18.71
C ASN A 720 4.23 -5.42 17.76
N HIS A 721 4.95 -4.39 18.20
CA HIS A 721 5.76 -3.53 17.32
C HIS A 721 7.26 -3.73 17.54
N LEU A 722 7.78 -3.49 18.76
CA LEU A 722 9.23 -3.50 19.03
C LEU A 722 9.89 -4.88 18.84
N SER A 723 9.11 -5.96 18.78
CA SER A 723 9.59 -7.29 18.39
C SER A 723 10.08 -7.37 16.95
N SER A 724 9.44 -6.65 16.02
CA SER A 724 9.72 -6.72 14.57
C SER A 724 10.35 -5.46 13.99
N ILE A 725 10.30 -4.33 14.71
CA ILE A 725 10.76 -3.03 14.20
C ILE A 725 11.94 -2.46 14.98
N PHE A 726 12.82 -1.76 14.27
CA PHE A 726 13.98 -1.03 14.76
C PHE A 726 13.79 0.46 14.48
N ILE A 727 14.15 1.32 15.41
CA ILE A 727 13.98 2.77 15.28
C ILE A 727 15.34 3.39 14.98
N ASP A 728 15.42 4.12 13.86
CA ASP A 728 16.67 4.66 13.35
C ASP A 728 16.57 6.16 13.08
N ARG A 729 17.62 6.91 13.43
CA ARG A 729 17.61 8.37 13.30
C ARG A 729 18.07 8.77 11.90
N ILE A 730 17.45 9.77 11.29
CA ILE A 730 17.92 10.36 10.03
C ILE A 730 19.17 11.21 10.33
N GLU A 731 20.27 10.91 9.65
CA GLU A 731 21.52 11.69 9.75
C GLU A 731 21.61 12.74 8.67
N LYS A 732 21.22 12.40 7.43
CA LYS A 732 21.42 13.28 6.29
C LYS A 732 20.33 13.13 5.23
N ILE A 733 19.91 14.23 4.63
CA ILE A 733 18.98 14.24 3.49
C ILE A 733 19.61 15.00 2.32
N GLU A 734 19.71 14.37 1.15
CA GLU A 734 20.30 14.94 -0.07
C GLU A 734 19.31 14.90 -1.23
N TRP A 735 19.23 15.98 -2.01
CA TRP A 735 18.37 16.06 -3.20
C TRP A 735 19.16 15.72 -4.46
N ILE A 736 18.59 14.87 -5.31
CA ILE A 736 19.18 14.47 -6.59
C ILE A 736 18.26 14.96 -7.71
N LYS A 737 18.67 16.02 -8.41
CA LYS A 737 17.95 16.60 -9.56
C LYS A 737 18.49 16.02 -10.87
N LYS A 738 17.95 14.87 -11.29
CA LYS A 738 18.34 14.16 -12.51
C LYS A 738 17.18 13.31 -13.03
N ARG A 739 16.81 13.50 -14.30
CA ARG A 739 15.82 12.67 -15.00
C ARG A 739 16.28 11.21 -15.07
N GLN A 740 15.51 10.29 -14.51
CA GLN A 740 15.84 8.86 -14.47
C GLN A 740 14.58 7.99 -14.31
N ASP A 741 14.63 6.75 -14.77
CA ASP A 741 13.55 5.78 -14.56
C ASP A 741 13.33 5.53 -13.06
N VAL A 742 12.08 5.29 -12.66
CA VAL A 742 11.67 4.88 -11.31
C VAL A 742 10.66 3.75 -11.41
N TYR A 743 10.53 2.97 -10.34
CA TYR A 743 9.71 1.76 -10.34
C TYR A 743 8.91 1.65 -9.05
N ASP A 744 7.79 0.94 -9.09
CA ASP A 744 6.99 0.65 -7.90
C ASP A 744 6.33 -0.74 -8.01
N LEU A 745 5.89 -1.28 -6.87
CA LEU A 745 5.16 -2.54 -6.76
C LEU A 745 3.81 -2.30 -6.09
N GLU A 746 2.76 -2.82 -6.70
CA GLU A 746 1.46 -2.85 -6.05
C GLU A 746 1.35 -4.09 -5.16
N VAL A 747 1.54 -3.90 -3.86
CA VAL A 747 1.54 -4.98 -2.86
C VAL A 747 0.18 -5.06 -2.18
N GLU A 748 -0.48 -6.21 -2.30
CA GLU A 748 -1.78 -6.47 -1.69
C GLU A 748 -1.68 -6.44 -0.16
N ASN A 749 -2.72 -5.90 0.49
CA ASN A 749 -2.92 -5.87 1.94
C ASN A 749 -1.94 -4.99 2.74
N ALA A 750 -0.63 -5.08 2.51
CA ALA A 750 0.35 -4.29 3.27
C ALA A 750 0.48 -2.85 2.76
N HIS A 751 0.26 -2.62 1.46
CA HIS A 751 0.54 -1.33 0.81
C HIS A 751 1.97 -0.81 1.10
N ASN A 752 2.90 -1.73 1.40
CA ASN A 752 4.31 -1.48 1.65
C ASN A 752 5.16 -2.73 1.40
N PHE A 753 6.47 -2.57 1.18
CA PHE A 753 7.44 -3.67 1.03
C PHE A 753 8.81 -3.38 1.65
N ILE A 754 9.60 -4.44 1.87
CA ILE A 754 11.00 -4.38 2.30
C ILE A 754 11.93 -4.35 1.09
N GLY A 755 12.80 -3.33 1.05
CA GLY A 755 13.84 -3.22 0.05
C GLY A 755 14.99 -2.29 0.47
N GLY A 756 15.85 -1.95 -0.49
CA GLY A 756 17.01 -1.06 -0.29
C GLY A 756 18.31 -1.82 -0.07
N ASP A 757 19.44 -1.20 -0.40
CA ASP A 757 20.78 -1.77 -0.21
C ASP A 757 21.03 -2.18 1.25
N VAL A 758 20.40 -1.45 2.16
CA VAL A 758 20.21 -1.86 3.53
C VAL A 758 18.70 -1.94 3.78
N PRO A 759 18.17 -3.03 4.38
CA PRO A 759 16.73 -3.28 4.42
C PRO A 759 15.94 -2.18 5.13
N SER A 760 14.89 -1.68 4.46
CA SER A 760 14.02 -0.55 4.84
C SER A 760 12.58 -0.74 4.31
N PHE A 761 11.59 0.00 4.85
CA PHE A 761 10.18 -0.05 4.41
C PHE A 761 9.80 1.07 3.41
N PHE A 762 8.89 0.80 2.47
CA PHE A 762 8.40 1.71 1.42
C PHE A 762 6.85 1.66 1.28
N SER A 763 6.06 2.77 1.17
CA SER A 763 4.55 2.81 1.35
C SER A 763 3.67 3.51 0.27
N ASN A 764 2.36 3.16 0.12
CA ASN A 764 1.30 3.67 -0.84
C ASN A 764 0.19 4.65 -0.24
N THR A 765 -0.52 5.56 -1.00
CA THR A 765 -1.62 6.51 -0.53
C THR A 765 -2.60 7.00 -1.64
N VAL A 766 -3.84 7.46 -1.28
CA VAL A 766 -4.97 8.01 -2.10
C VAL A 766 -5.52 9.38 -1.61
N ILE A 767 -6.15 10.22 -2.49
CA ILE A 767 -6.65 11.61 -2.27
C ILE A 767 -8.04 11.73 -1.58
N LEU A 768 -8.96 10.79 -1.80
CA LEU A 768 -10.35 10.85 -1.32
C LEU A 768 -10.48 11.01 0.21
N HIS A 769 -9.50 10.49 0.95
CA HIS A 769 -9.47 10.59 2.40
C HIS A 769 -9.38 12.04 2.88
N GLN A 770 -8.75 12.96 2.13
CA GLN A 770 -8.66 14.37 2.52
C GLN A 770 -10.00 15.08 2.35
N LEU A 771 -10.76 14.75 1.30
CA LEU A 771 -12.08 15.32 1.07
C LEU A 771 -13.07 14.90 2.18
N ALA A 772 -13.01 13.63 2.60
CA ALA A 772 -13.85 13.12 3.69
C ALA A 772 -13.57 13.83 5.03
N LYS A 773 -12.28 14.12 5.29
CA LYS A 773 -11.80 14.76 6.53
C LYS A 773 -12.25 16.20 6.65
N TRP A 774 -12.12 16.96 5.57
CA TRP A 774 -12.11 18.43 5.65
C TRP A 774 -13.31 19.10 5.01
N SER A 775 -14.15 18.36 4.27
CA SER A 775 -15.35 18.97 3.69
C SER A 775 -16.28 19.55 4.76
N ASP A 776 -16.84 20.71 4.46
CA ASP A 776 -17.79 21.43 5.31
C ASP A 776 -19.23 20.90 5.24
N ALA A 777 -19.41 19.68 4.73
CA ALA A 777 -20.68 18.96 4.78
C ALA A 777 -21.04 18.57 6.21
N ASP A 778 -22.33 18.59 6.53
CA ASP A 778 -22.85 18.17 7.84
C ASP A 778 -22.70 16.66 8.02
N ILE A 779 -22.91 15.89 6.94
CA ILE A 779 -22.89 14.43 6.96
C ILE A 779 -22.03 13.90 5.81
N ILE A 780 -21.20 12.90 6.10
CA ILE A 780 -20.36 12.19 5.13
C ILE A 780 -20.94 10.80 4.91
N VAL A 781 -21.16 10.42 3.65
CA VAL A 781 -21.50 9.04 3.26
C VAL A 781 -20.37 8.51 2.39
N TYR A 782 -19.62 7.54 2.89
CA TYR A 782 -18.52 6.93 2.14
C TYR A 782 -18.91 5.53 1.69
N ILE A 783 -18.76 5.25 0.39
CA ILE A 783 -19.09 3.97 -0.23
C ILE A 783 -17.81 3.37 -0.79
N GLY A 784 -17.30 2.34 -0.13
CA GLY A 784 -16.23 1.47 -0.62
C GLY A 784 -16.80 0.35 -1.49
N CYS A 785 -16.94 0.59 -2.78
CA CYS A 785 -17.48 -0.34 -3.77
C CYS A 785 -16.37 -1.10 -4.50
N GLY A 786 -16.23 -2.39 -4.19
CA GLY A 786 -15.28 -3.28 -4.85
C GLY A 786 -13.80 -2.99 -4.54
N GLU A 787 -13.54 -2.27 -3.45
CA GLU A 787 -12.20 -1.88 -3.02
C GLU A 787 -11.50 -2.98 -2.20
N ARG A 788 -10.20 -2.82 -1.95
CA ARG A 788 -9.46 -3.80 -1.15
C ARG A 788 -9.90 -3.71 0.31
N GLY A 789 -10.08 -4.86 0.96
CA GLY A 789 -10.49 -4.91 2.36
C GLY A 789 -9.58 -4.13 3.31
N ASN A 790 -8.29 -4.03 2.99
CA ASN A 790 -7.33 -3.26 3.78
C ASN A 790 -7.41 -1.75 3.54
N GLU A 791 -7.76 -1.29 2.35
CA GLU A 791 -8.03 0.14 2.09
C GLU A 791 -9.26 0.58 2.90
N MET A 792 -10.29 -0.26 2.93
CA MET A 792 -11.43 -0.03 3.82
C MET A 792 -11.05 -0.08 5.29
N THR A 793 -10.19 -1.00 5.72
CA THR A 793 -9.70 -1.06 7.11
C THR A 793 -8.91 0.20 7.50
N ASP A 794 -8.11 0.75 6.59
CA ASP A 794 -7.39 2.01 6.83
C ASP A 794 -8.37 3.17 7.05
N VAL A 795 -9.46 3.25 6.29
CA VAL A 795 -10.55 4.22 6.52
C VAL A 795 -11.19 4.01 7.90
N LEU A 796 -11.50 2.75 8.24
CA LEU A 796 -12.12 2.37 9.53
C LEU A 796 -11.26 2.68 10.75
N THR A 797 -9.93 2.66 10.60
CA THR A 797 -8.99 2.93 11.70
C THR A 797 -8.61 4.40 11.79
N GLU A 798 -8.51 5.12 10.66
CA GLU A 798 -8.16 6.54 10.67
C GLU A 798 -9.34 7.44 11.09
N PHE A 799 -10.56 7.18 10.63
CA PHE A 799 -11.69 8.10 10.80
C PHE A 799 -12.10 8.32 12.27
N PRO A 800 -12.07 7.31 13.15
CA PRO A 800 -12.35 7.50 14.57
C PRO A 800 -11.36 8.43 15.29
N GLU A 801 -10.07 8.36 14.94
CA GLU A 801 -8.98 9.15 15.54
C GLU A 801 -8.99 10.62 15.10
N LEU A 802 -9.64 10.92 13.98
CA LEU A 802 -9.65 12.25 13.39
C LEU A 802 -10.75 13.10 13.99
N LYS A 803 -10.38 14.31 14.40
CA LYS A 803 -11.31 15.29 14.95
C LYS A 803 -11.81 16.23 13.86
N ASP A 804 -13.11 16.44 13.82
CA ASP A 804 -13.74 17.49 13.02
C ASP A 804 -13.27 18.86 13.53
N PRO A 805 -12.68 19.71 12.67
CA PRO A 805 -12.19 21.03 13.07
C PRO A 805 -13.28 21.97 13.59
N ARG A 806 -14.54 21.74 13.20
CA ARG A 806 -15.67 22.60 13.58
C ARG A 806 -16.19 22.29 14.97
N THR A 807 -16.20 21.00 15.34
CA THR A 807 -16.85 20.50 16.56
C THR A 807 -15.86 19.96 17.59
N GLY A 808 -14.63 19.64 17.19
CA GLY A 808 -13.62 18.98 18.00
C GLY A 808 -13.93 17.50 18.32
N ARG A 809 -15.03 16.97 17.78
CA ARG A 809 -15.52 15.59 17.97
C ARG A 809 -15.01 14.66 16.87
N SER A 810 -15.17 13.35 17.04
CA SER A 810 -14.70 12.37 16.05
C SER A 810 -15.43 12.55 14.72
N LEU A 811 -14.70 12.44 13.60
CA LEU A 811 -15.28 12.47 12.25
C LEU A 811 -16.29 11.33 12.04
N MET A 812 -16.12 10.22 12.77
CA MET A 812 -17.04 9.08 12.71
C MET A 812 -18.46 9.43 13.22
N GLU A 813 -18.62 10.44 14.09
CA GLU A 813 -19.93 10.86 14.63
C GLU A 813 -20.86 11.48 13.57
N ARG A 814 -20.34 11.85 12.40
CA ARG A 814 -21.10 12.40 11.27
C ARG A 814 -20.97 11.59 9.99
N THR A 815 -20.42 10.37 10.08
CA THR A 815 -20.09 9.55 8.92
C THR A 815 -20.90 8.25 8.91
N VAL A 816 -21.39 7.87 7.73
CA VAL A 816 -21.91 6.53 7.43
C VAL A 816 -20.97 5.85 6.45
N LEU A 817 -20.54 4.62 6.76
CA LEU A 817 -19.63 3.85 5.92
C LEU A 817 -20.35 2.64 5.33
N ILE A 818 -20.34 2.53 4.01
CA ILE A 818 -20.80 1.36 3.27
C ILE A 818 -19.57 0.68 2.69
N ALA A 819 -19.30 -0.55 3.09
CA ALA A 819 -18.12 -1.31 2.68
C ALA A 819 -18.52 -2.61 1.98
N ASN A 820 -18.20 -2.72 0.70
CA ASN A 820 -18.34 -3.94 -0.07
C ASN A 820 -17.03 -4.25 -0.79
N THR A 821 -16.20 -5.11 -0.21
CA THR A 821 -14.84 -5.36 -0.70
C THR A 821 -14.82 -6.12 -2.03
N SER A 822 -13.67 -6.14 -2.72
CA SER A 822 -13.51 -6.80 -4.02
C SER A 822 -13.85 -8.30 -4.01
N ASN A 823 -13.71 -8.98 -2.87
CA ASN A 823 -14.04 -10.39 -2.70
C ASN A 823 -15.44 -10.64 -2.12
N MET A 824 -16.21 -9.60 -1.81
CA MET A 824 -17.63 -9.71 -1.49
C MET A 824 -18.48 -9.89 -2.76
N PRO A 825 -19.73 -10.38 -2.64
CA PRO A 825 -20.59 -10.70 -3.77
C PRO A 825 -20.68 -9.54 -4.78
N VAL A 826 -20.60 -9.89 -6.07
CA VAL A 826 -20.54 -8.91 -7.18
C VAL A 826 -21.81 -8.08 -7.24
N ALA A 827 -22.98 -8.72 -7.13
CA ALA A 827 -24.27 -8.03 -7.11
C ALA A 827 -24.38 -7.03 -5.95
N ALA A 828 -23.76 -7.31 -4.79
CA ALA A 828 -23.80 -6.41 -3.63
C ALA A 828 -22.99 -5.12 -3.87
N ARG A 829 -22.07 -5.09 -4.85
CA ARG A 829 -21.39 -3.87 -5.28
C ARG A 829 -22.36 -2.86 -5.88
N GLU A 830 -23.28 -3.34 -6.73
CA GLU A 830 -24.33 -2.49 -7.28
C GLU A 830 -25.24 -1.95 -6.16
N ALA A 831 -25.69 -2.83 -5.27
CA ALA A 831 -26.52 -2.44 -4.13
C ALA A 831 -25.82 -1.39 -3.24
N SER A 832 -24.50 -1.48 -3.03
CA SER A 832 -23.76 -0.55 -2.16
C SER A 832 -23.89 0.91 -2.59
N ILE A 833 -23.91 1.17 -3.90
CA ILE A 833 -24.05 2.52 -4.47
C ILE A 833 -25.45 3.06 -4.20
N TYR A 834 -26.48 2.26 -4.46
CA TYR A 834 -27.89 2.65 -4.24
C TYR A 834 -28.25 2.78 -2.75
N THR A 835 -27.72 1.91 -1.91
CA THR A 835 -27.86 1.97 -0.45
C THR A 835 -27.28 3.29 0.08
N GLY A 836 -26.04 3.61 -0.30
CA GLY A 836 -25.38 4.84 0.17
C GLY A 836 -26.07 6.12 -0.29
N ILE A 837 -26.44 6.23 -1.57
CA ILE A 837 -27.14 7.44 -2.08
C ILE A 837 -28.52 7.60 -1.43
N THR A 838 -29.24 6.52 -1.13
CA THR A 838 -30.56 6.59 -0.48
C THR A 838 -30.45 7.05 0.98
N ILE A 839 -29.42 6.59 1.70
CA ILE A 839 -29.09 7.10 3.04
C ILE A 839 -28.72 8.58 2.97
N ALA A 840 -27.95 8.98 1.96
CA ALA A 840 -27.55 10.37 1.76
C ALA A 840 -28.77 11.28 1.47
N GLU A 841 -29.74 10.80 0.68
CA GLU A 841 -31.01 11.50 0.44
C GLU A 841 -31.85 11.65 1.72
N TYR A 842 -31.87 10.63 2.58
CA TYR A 842 -32.61 10.71 3.84
C TYR A 842 -32.11 11.83 4.74
N PHE A 843 -30.79 11.95 4.88
CA PHE A 843 -30.19 13.04 5.64
C PHE A 843 -30.34 14.40 4.95
N ARG A 844 -30.25 14.44 3.61
CA ARG A 844 -30.59 15.65 2.82
C ARG A 844 -32.01 16.09 3.11
N ASP A 845 -32.97 15.17 3.18
CA ASP A 845 -34.38 15.47 3.43
C ASP A 845 -34.60 16.07 4.83
N MET A 846 -33.68 15.91 5.79
CA MET A 846 -33.71 16.60 7.09
C MET A 846 -33.23 18.06 7.02
N GLY A 847 -32.79 18.52 5.84
CA GLY A 847 -32.18 19.83 5.61
C GLY A 847 -30.67 19.85 5.83
N TYR A 848 -29.99 18.70 5.86
CA TYR A 848 -28.53 18.64 5.98
C TYR A 848 -27.83 18.78 4.61
N LYS A 849 -26.59 19.26 4.66
CA LYS A 849 -25.64 19.27 3.54
C LYS A 849 -24.84 17.97 3.61
N VAL A 850 -25.07 17.05 2.68
CA VAL A 850 -24.46 15.72 2.64
C VAL A 850 -23.41 15.65 1.55
N ALA A 851 -22.24 15.11 1.85
CA ALA A 851 -21.22 14.76 0.87
C ALA A 851 -21.11 13.24 0.76
N LEU A 852 -21.37 12.72 -0.44
CA LEU A 852 -21.25 11.31 -0.77
C LEU A 852 -19.98 11.06 -1.60
N MET A 853 -19.19 10.08 -1.18
CA MET A 853 -17.97 9.64 -1.86
C MET A 853 -18.13 8.18 -2.27
N ALA A 854 -18.02 7.91 -3.57
CA ALA A 854 -18.11 6.56 -4.13
C ALA A 854 -16.75 6.13 -4.67
N ASP A 855 -16.09 5.21 -3.96
CA ASP A 855 -14.78 4.66 -4.28
C ASP A 855 -14.89 3.15 -4.49
N SER A 856 -14.88 2.61 -5.72
CA SER A 856 -14.85 3.32 -7.01
C SER A 856 -16.05 2.99 -7.87
N THR A 857 -16.52 3.98 -8.63
CA THR A 857 -17.64 3.80 -9.58
C THR A 857 -17.26 2.93 -10.77
N SER A 858 -15.96 2.75 -11.04
CA SER A 858 -15.46 1.77 -12.02
C SER A 858 -15.74 0.33 -11.61
N ARG A 859 -15.60 -0.03 -10.33
CA ARG A 859 -15.91 -1.38 -9.83
C ARG A 859 -17.40 -1.66 -9.85
N TRP A 860 -18.22 -0.64 -9.66
CA TRP A 860 -19.66 -0.73 -9.88
C TRP A 860 -19.99 -1.02 -11.36
N ALA A 861 -19.37 -0.31 -12.30
CA ALA A 861 -19.56 -0.57 -13.73
C ALA A 861 -19.09 -1.99 -14.14
N GLU A 862 -18.00 -2.49 -13.55
CA GLU A 862 -17.56 -3.88 -13.73
C GLU A 862 -18.61 -4.89 -13.24
N ALA A 863 -19.29 -4.61 -12.12
CA ALA A 863 -20.36 -5.47 -11.61
C ALA A 863 -21.57 -5.50 -12.57
N LEU A 864 -21.95 -4.34 -13.13
CA LEU A 864 -22.99 -4.26 -14.16
C LEU A 864 -22.60 -5.05 -15.42
N ARG A 865 -21.32 -4.97 -15.84
CA ARG A 865 -20.79 -5.76 -16.96
C ARG A 865 -20.88 -7.26 -16.71
N GLU A 866 -20.51 -7.70 -15.51
CA GLU A 866 -20.58 -9.11 -15.17
C GLU A 866 -22.03 -9.62 -15.17
N MET A 867 -22.95 -8.87 -14.57
CA MET A 867 -24.38 -9.23 -14.54
C MET A 867 -24.98 -9.27 -15.96
N SER A 868 -24.70 -8.26 -16.78
CA SER A 868 -25.15 -8.19 -18.17
C SER A 868 -24.67 -9.40 -18.98
N GLY A 869 -23.41 -9.80 -18.81
CA GLY A 869 -22.85 -11.00 -19.46
C GLY A 869 -23.51 -12.30 -18.99
N ARG A 870 -23.94 -12.40 -17.72
CA ARG A 870 -24.67 -13.58 -17.20
C ARG A 870 -26.12 -13.64 -17.69
N MET A 871 -26.74 -12.49 -17.95
CA MET A 871 -28.07 -12.38 -18.54
C MET A 871 -28.06 -12.59 -20.06
N GLU A 872 -26.89 -12.81 -20.66
CA GLU A 872 -26.70 -12.97 -22.11
C GLU A 872 -27.19 -11.76 -22.92
N GLU A 873 -27.10 -10.56 -22.32
CA GLU A 873 -27.40 -9.32 -23.02
C GLU A 873 -26.31 -9.01 -24.06
N MET A 874 -26.69 -8.28 -25.12
CA MET A 874 -25.71 -7.84 -26.11
C MET A 874 -24.74 -6.83 -25.48
N PRO A 875 -23.43 -7.09 -25.53
CA PRO A 875 -22.44 -6.16 -24.99
C PRO A 875 -22.38 -4.88 -25.83
N GLY A 876 -22.26 -3.74 -25.15
CA GLY A 876 -21.94 -2.45 -25.73
C GLY A 876 -20.42 -2.21 -25.81
N GLU A 877 -20.01 -0.94 -25.71
CA GLU A 877 -18.61 -0.53 -25.79
C GLU A 877 -17.75 -1.22 -24.72
N GLU A 878 -16.60 -1.76 -25.13
CA GLU A 878 -15.66 -2.52 -24.27
C GLU A 878 -16.29 -3.64 -23.41
N GLY A 879 -17.44 -4.16 -23.85
CA GLY A 879 -18.15 -5.24 -23.17
C GLY A 879 -19.11 -4.78 -22.07
N TYR A 880 -19.20 -3.48 -21.76
CA TYR A 880 -20.17 -2.95 -20.79
C TYR A 880 -21.61 -3.03 -21.32
N PRO A 881 -22.65 -3.05 -20.46
CA PRO A 881 -24.04 -3.01 -20.92
C PRO A 881 -24.35 -1.70 -21.64
N ALA A 882 -25.26 -1.77 -22.63
CA ALA A 882 -25.71 -0.59 -23.37
C ALA A 882 -26.35 0.49 -22.47
N TYR A 883 -26.90 0.10 -21.31
CA TYR A 883 -27.51 1.01 -20.33
C TYR A 883 -26.54 1.61 -19.30
N LEU A 884 -25.22 1.36 -19.42
CA LEU A 884 -24.22 1.89 -18.48
C LEU A 884 -24.35 3.41 -18.30
N GLY A 885 -24.48 4.15 -19.41
CA GLY A 885 -24.62 5.61 -19.38
C GLY A 885 -25.86 6.07 -18.62
N THR A 886 -27.00 5.40 -18.85
CA THR A 886 -28.26 5.71 -18.16
C THR A 886 -28.16 5.47 -16.66
N ARG A 887 -27.56 4.35 -16.22
CA ARG A 887 -27.38 4.06 -14.79
C ARG A 887 -26.49 5.07 -14.09
N ILE A 888 -25.38 5.44 -14.72
CA ILE A 888 -24.49 6.50 -14.20
C ILE A 888 -25.26 7.83 -14.10
N ALA A 889 -26.08 8.17 -15.11
CA ALA A 889 -26.89 9.38 -15.09
C ALA A 889 -27.94 9.38 -13.97
N GLU A 890 -28.69 8.28 -13.82
CA GLU A 890 -29.67 8.09 -12.73
C GLU A 890 -29.03 8.29 -11.36
N PHE A 891 -27.82 7.75 -11.15
CA PHE A 891 -27.09 7.91 -9.90
C PHE A 891 -26.71 9.37 -9.62
N TYR A 892 -26.09 10.07 -10.58
CA TYR A 892 -25.65 11.45 -10.36
C TYR A 892 -26.81 12.45 -10.35
N GLU A 893 -27.93 12.19 -11.02
CA GLU A 893 -29.12 13.06 -11.00
C GLU A 893 -29.84 13.08 -9.65
N ARG A 894 -29.61 12.07 -8.80
CA ARG A 894 -30.09 12.07 -7.41
C ARG A 894 -29.41 13.14 -6.54
N ALA A 895 -28.19 13.55 -6.92
CA ALA A 895 -27.50 14.67 -6.31
C ALA A 895 -28.14 16.02 -6.69
N GLY A 896 -28.02 17.01 -5.81
CA GLY A 896 -28.66 18.31 -6.00
C GLY A 896 -28.89 19.10 -4.71
N LYS A 897 -29.03 20.41 -4.84
CA LYS A 897 -29.65 21.28 -3.83
C LYS A 897 -31.16 21.22 -4.04
N VAL A 898 -31.93 20.96 -2.99
CA VAL A 898 -33.38 20.72 -3.10
C VAL A 898 -34.13 21.45 -2.01
N VAL A 899 -35.36 21.86 -2.33
CA VAL A 899 -36.37 22.13 -1.31
C VAL A 899 -36.96 20.78 -0.91
N CYS A 900 -36.79 20.41 0.36
CA CYS A 900 -37.27 19.15 0.89
C CYS A 900 -38.81 19.16 0.96
N LEU A 901 -39.40 17.98 1.11
CA LEU A 901 -40.83 17.86 1.42
C LEU A 901 -41.13 18.45 2.80
N GLY A 902 -42.32 18.99 3.00
CA GLY A 902 -42.73 19.63 4.24
C GLY A 902 -43.17 21.08 4.07
N SER A 903 -43.76 21.60 5.14
CA SER A 903 -44.32 22.95 5.25
C SER A 903 -43.26 24.01 5.59
N ASP A 904 -42.12 23.60 6.14
CA ASP A 904 -41.04 24.47 6.61
C ASP A 904 -40.17 25.08 5.50
N GLY A 905 -40.29 24.59 4.26
CA GLY A 905 -39.52 25.10 3.12
C GLY A 905 -38.01 24.87 3.26
N ARG A 906 -37.59 23.89 4.08
CA ARG A 906 -36.18 23.63 4.35
C ARG A 906 -35.42 23.22 3.09
N ILE A 907 -34.15 23.55 3.07
CA ILE A 907 -33.24 23.29 1.95
C ILE A 907 -32.21 22.26 2.39
N GLY A 908 -32.12 21.17 1.65
CA GLY A 908 -31.07 20.16 1.77
C GLY A 908 -30.16 20.18 0.55
N ALA A 909 -28.95 19.65 0.69
CA ALA A 909 -28.03 19.51 -0.43
C ALA A 909 -27.30 18.17 -0.39
N LEU A 910 -27.18 17.50 -1.53
CA LEU A 910 -26.43 16.25 -1.68
C LEU A 910 -25.38 16.42 -2.77
N SER A 911 -24.12 16.48 -2.37
CA SER A 911 -22.98 16.50 -3.30
C SER A 911 -22.46 15.08 -3.53
N ALA A 912 -22.34 14.66 -4.79
CA ALA A 912 -21.84 13.32 -5.14
C ALA A 912 -20.48 13.40 -5.82
N ILE A 913 -19.50 12.67 -5.28
CA ILE A 913 -18.12 12.63 -5.75
C ILE A 913 -17.78 11.16 -6.07
N GLY A 914 -17.57 10.84 -7.34
CA GLY A 914 -17.19 9.49 -7.77
C GLY A 914 -15.72 9.38 -8.13
N ALA A 915 -15.04 8.39 -7.57
CA ALA A 915 -13.72 8.00 -8.00
C ALA A 915 -13.83 7.04 -9.19
N VAL A 916 -13.22 7.42 -10.31
CA VAL A 916 -13.18 6.61 -11.52
C VAL A 916 -11.76 6.12 -11.67
N SER A 917 -11.56 4.80 -11.74
CA SER A 917 -10.24 4.20 -11.87
C SER A 917 -10.12 3.55 -13.25
N PRO A 918 -9.95 4.36 -14.31
CA PRO A 918 -9.82 3.81 -15.65
C PRO A 918 -8.60 2.89 -15.72
N PRO A 919 -8.73 1.71 -16.34
CA PRO A 919 -7.61 0.80 -16.53
C PRO A 919 -6.44 1.49 -17.26
N GLY A 920 -5.36 1.82 -16.53
CA GLY A 920 -4.15 2.47 -17.09
C GLY A 920 -4.23 3.99 -17.24
N GLY A 921 -5.17 4.66 -16.57
CA GLY A 921 -5.31 6.12 -16.65
C GLY A 921 -5.94 6.62 -17.96
N ASP A 922 -6.58 5.73 -18.71
CA ASP A 922 -7.19 6.06 -20.00
C ASP A 922 -8.52 6.82 -19.80
N LEU A 923 -8.52 8.10 -20.16
CA LEU A 923 -9.73 8.92 -20.05
C LEU A 923 -10.79 8.59 -21.10
N SER A 924 -10.45 7.81 -22.13
CA SER A 924 -11.41 7.38 -23.16
C SER A 924 -12.26 6.17 -22.75
N ASP A 925 -11.96 5.54 -21.61
CA ASP A 925 -12.74 4.43 -21.05
C ASP A 925 -14.25 4.80 -20.97
N PRO A 926 -15.17 3.87 -21.35
CA PRO A 926 -16.61 4.16 -21.36
C PRO A 926 -17.17 4.63 -20.02
N VAL A 927 -16.64 4.17 -18.89
CA VAL A 927 -17.09 4.61 -17.56
C VAL A 927 -16.71 6.06 -17.34
N VAL A 928 -15.49 6.46 -17.72
CA VAL A 928 -15.02 7.85 -17.63
C VAL A 928 -15.87 8.75 -18.54
N GLN A 929 -16.05 8.36 -19.80
CA GLN A 929 -16.80 9.15 -20.78
C GLN A 929 -18.27 9.34 -20.37
N ASN A 930 -18.95 8.27 -19.95
CA ASN A 930 -20.32 8.37 -19.47
C ASN A 930 -20.44 9.19 -18.18
N THR A 931 -19.47 9.10 -17.28
CA THR A 931 -19.42 9.94 -16.08
C THR A 931 -19.25 11.41 -16.45
N LEU A 932 -18.31 11.74 -17.34
CA LEU A 932 -18.02 13.10 -17.80
C LEU A 932 -19.20 13.79 -18.49
N ARG A 933 -20.09 13.03 -19.12
CA ARG A 933 -21.31 13.56 -19.74
C ARG A 933 -22.31 14.11 -18.71
N VAL A 934 -22.24 13.64 -17.46
CA VAL A 934 -23.24 13.96 -16.43
C VAL A 934 -22.66 14.85 -15.33
N VAL A 935 -21.42 14.61 -14.91
CA VAL A 935 -20.79 15.42 -13.86
C VAL A 935 -20.40 16.80 -14.38
N LYS A 936 -20.50 17.80 -13.50
CA LYS A 936 -20.14 19.20 -13.85
C LYS A 936 -18.74 19.60 -13.40
N VAL A 937 -18.09 18.76 -12.62
CA VAL A 937 -16.73 18.97 -12.13
C VAL A 937 -15.89 17.76 -12.44
N PHE A 938 -14.68 18.04 -12.88
CA PHE A 938 -13.71 17.02 -13.25
C PHE A 938 -12.37 17.36 -12.63
N TRP A 939 -11.88 16.51 -11.74
CA TRP A 939 -10.56 16.62 -11.12
C TRP A 939 -9.63 15.57 -11.71
N SER A 940 -8.97 15.92 -12.82
CA SER A 940 -8.05 15.02 -13.49
C SER A 940 -6.76 14.91 -12.68
N LEU A 941 -6.47 13.71 -12.16
CA LEU A 941 -5.19 13.44 -11.51
C LEU A 941 -4.13 13.14 -12.57
N GLU A 942 -2.98 13.81 -12.47
CA GLU A 942 -1.84 13.64 -13.37
C GLU A 942 -0.62 13.10 -12.64
N ASP A 943 -0.08 11.99 -13.14
CA ASP A 943 1.14 11.35 -12.60
C ASP A 943 2.35 12.27 -12.66
N LYS A 944 2.45 13.07 -13.74
CA LYS A 944 3.52 14.07 -13.93
C LYS A 944 3.57 15.06 -12.77
N LEU A 945 2.42 15.53 -12.27
CA LEU A 945 2.36 16.46 -11.15
C LEU A 945 2.69 15.77 -9.83
N ALA A 946 2.11 14.59 -9.59
CA ALA A 946 2.40 13.79 -8.41
C ALA A 946 3.92 13.54 -8.27
N PHE A 947 4.57 13.27 -9.39
CA PHE A 947 5.99 13.05 -9.42
C PHE A 947 6.86 14.28 -9.20
N GLN A 948 6.40 15.44 -9.68
CA GLN A 948 7.03 16.72 -9.45
C GLN A 948 6.85 17.21 -8.00
N ARG A 949 6.31 16.36 -7.09
CA ARG A 949 5.98 16.72 -5.70
C ARG A 949 4.85 17.73 -5.59
N HIS A 950 4.11 17.92 -6.67
CA HIS A 950 3.00 18.85 -6.67
C HIS A 950 1.76 18.10 -6.20
N PHE A 951 1.38 18.31 -4.94
CA PHE A 951 0.16 17.77 -4.37
C PHE A 951 -0.80 18.85 -3.96
N PRO A 952 -2.12 18.63 -4.06
CA PRO A 952 -2.77 17.53 -4.77
C PRO A 952 -2.36 17.47 -6.25
N ALA A 953 -2.27 16.26 -6.81
CA ALA A 953 -1.78 16.03 -8.17
C ALA A 953 -2.86 16.32 -9.23
N ILE A 954 -3.62 17.39 -9.03
CA ILE A 954 -4.73 17.80 -9.88
C ILE A 954 -4.19 18.65 -11.02
N SER A 955 -4.43 18.21 -12.25
CA SER A 955 -4.07 18.96 -13.45
C SER A 955 -4.89 20.22 -13.56
N TRP A 956 -4.27 21.39 -13.50
CA TRP A 956 -5.00 22.65 -13.65
C TRP A 956 -5.39 22.98 -15.10
N LEU A 957 -4.79 22.31 -16.09
CA LEU A 957 -5.11 22.50 -17.50
C LEU A 957 -6.22 21.57 -17.98
N ARG A 958 -6.30 20.35 -17.41
CA ARG A 958 -7.31 19.35 -17.79
C ARG A 958 -8.54 19.36 -16.90
N SER A 959 -8.38 19.73 -15.63
CA SER A 959 -9.50 19.81 -14.69
C SER A 959 -10.39 21.00 -15.02
N TYR A 960 -11.68 20.89 -14.69
CA TYR A 960 -12.63 21.97 -14.89
C TYR A 960 -13.75 21.92 -13.86
N SER A 961 -14.42 23.06 -13.70
CA SER A 961 -15.67 23.18 -12.97
C SER A 961 -16.64 24.05 -13.75
N LEU A 962 -17.84 23.54 -14.00
CA LEU A 962 -18.94 24.28 -14.61
C LEU A 962 -19.79 25.02 -13.58
N TYR A 963 -19.40 25.03 -12.29
CA TYR A 963 -20.14 25.72 -11.22
C TYR A 963 -19.61 27.12 -10.90
N ILE A 964 -18.54 27.59 -11.55
CA ILE A 964 -17.91 28.88 -11.22
C ILE A 964 -18.88 30.06 -11.40
N ASP A 965 -19.65 30.06 -12.49
CA ASP A 965 -20.66 31.11 -12.73
C ASP A 965 -21.79 31.08 -11.70
N ASN A 966 -22.10 29.90 -11.15
CA ASN A 966 -23.14 29.73 -10.15
C ASN A 966 -22.76 30.36 -8.80
N ILE A 967 -21.48 30.26 -8.41
CA ILE A 967 -20.98 30.77 -7.11
C ILE A 967 -20.54 32.23 -7.18
N LYS A 968 -20.70 32.90 -8.32
CA LYS A 968 -20.26 34.30 -8.51
C LYS A 968 -20.85 35.23 -7.45
N LYS A 969 -22.18 35.19 -7.28
CA LYS A 969 -22.89 36.01 -6.28
C LYS A 969 -22.41 35.71 -4.85
N TRP A 970 -22.28 34.42 -4.51
CA TRP A 970 -21.78 34.00 -3.20
C TRP A 970 -20.35 34.51 -2.95
N SER A 971 -19.49 34.45 -3.97
CA SER A 971 -18.10 34.91 -3.89
C SER A 971 -18.01 36.42 -3.67
N GLU A 972 -18.86 37.20 -4.37
CA GLU A 972 -18.97 38.65 -4.20
C GLU A 972 -19.40 39.02 -2.78
N GLU A 973 -20.34 38.28 -2.19
CA GLU A 973 -20.86 38.53 -0.83
C GLU A 973 -19.89 38.08 0.29
N ASN A 974 -19.11 37.01 0.10
CA ASN A 974 -18.32 36.37 1.17
C ASN A 974 -16.79 36.58 1.07
N LEU A 975 -16.22 36.75 -0.12
CA LEU A 975 -14.77 36.86 -0.33
C LEU A 975 -14.36 38.23 -0.87
N GLY A 976 -15.14 38.75 -1.82
CA GLY A 976 -14.90 40.02 -2.50
C GLY A 976 -15.22 39.96 -3.99
N SER A 977 -15.61 41.09 -4.58
CA SER A 977 -16.03 41.16 -6.00
C SER A 977 -14.92 40.86 -7.00
N ASP A 978 -13.66 40.95 -6.57
CA ASP A 978 -12.48 40.70 -7.38
C ASP A 978 -12.08 39.22 -7.43
N PHE A 979 -12.59 38.33 -6.56
CA PHE A 979 -12.14 36.93 -6.48
C PHE A 979 -12.20 36.18 -7.83
N ILE A 980 -13.32 36.28 -8.54
CA ILE A 980 -13.48 35.62 -9.85
C ILE A 980 -12.48 36.16 -10.87
N SER A 981 -12.19 37.46 -10.83
CA SER A 981 -11.20 38.10 -11.71
C SER A 981 -9.76 37.66 -11.38
N LEU A 982 -9.41 37.56 -10.09
CA LEU A 982 -8.11 37.07 -9.63
C LEU A 982 -7.88 35.61 -10.04
N ARG A 983 -8.91 34.76 -9.86
CA ARG A 983 -8.89 33.37 -10.32
C ARG A 983 -8.68 33.27 -11.83
N ALA A 984 -9.44 34.04 -12.61
CA ALA A 984 -9.32 34.05 -14.07
C ALA A 984 -7.91 34.48 -14.49
N LYS A 985 -7.34 35.50 -13.84
CA LYS A 985 -5.98 35.96 -14.09
C LYS A 985 -4.93 34.90 -13.77
N ALA A 986 -5.07 34.20 -12.65
CA ALA A 986 -4.17 33.12 -12.27
C ALA A 986 -4.20 31.96 -13.28
N LEU A 987 -5.39 31.57 -13.77
CA LEU A 987 -5.51 30.56 -14.82
C LEU A 987 -4.92 31.03 -16.16
N GLU A 988 -5.12 32.30 -16.54
CA GLU A 988 -4.49 32.88 -17.74
C GLU A 988 -2.96 32.79 -17.67
N ILE A 989 -2.38 33.09 -16.50
CA ILE A 989 -0.93 32.97 -16.26
C ILE A 989 -0.46 31.52 -16.38
N LEU A 990 -1.18 30.57 -15.78
CA LEU A 990 -0.84 29.13 -15.86
C LEU A 990 -0.98 28.56 -17.29
N GLN A 991 -1.95 29.06 -18.08
CA GLN A 991 -2.10 28.68 -19.49
C GLN A 991 -0.96 29.24 -20.34
N LYS A 992 -0.61 30.52 -20.15
CA LYS A 992 0.53 31.14 -20.84
C LYS A 992 1.85 30.48 -20.47
N GLU A 993 2.00 30.04 -19.21
CA GLU A 993 3.18 29.27 -18.78
C GLU A 993 3.39 28.03 -19.66
N ASP A 994 2.36 27.25 -19.95
CA ASP A 994 2.48 26.02 -20.73
C ASP A 994 2.98 26.31 -22.16
N SER A 995 2.41 27.32 -22.82
CA SER A 995 2.88 27.78 -24.15
C SER A 995 4.31 28.32 -24.10
N LEU A 996 4.67 29.09 -23.07
CA LEU A 996 6.01 29.65 -22.91
C LEU A 996 7.05 28.56 -22.61
N ILE A 997 6.70 27.51 -21.85
CA ILE A 997 7.61 26.39 -21.58
C ILE A 997 8.00 25.67 -22.88
N GLU A 998 7.09 25.53 -23.84
CA GLU A 998 7.41 24.96 -25.16
C GLU A 998 8.40 25.84 -25.93
N VAL A 999 8.19 27.16 -25.94
CA VAL A 999 9.11 28.12 -26.54
C VAL A 999 10.48 28.06 -25.86
N VAL A 1000 10.53 28.07 -24.53
CA VAL A 1000 11.78 27.97 -23.74
C VAL A 1000 12.54 26.69 -24.05
N ARG A 1001 11.86 25.56 -24.30
CA ARG A 1001 12.51 24.31 -24.70
C ARG A 1001 13.20 24.40 -26.07
N LEU A 1002 12.70 25.25 -26.96
CA LEU A 1002 13.23 25.42 -28.32
C LEU A 1002 14.35 26.46 -28.38
N VAL A 1003 14.15 27.64 -27.78
CA VAL A 1003 15.05 28.80 -27.94
C VAL A 1003 15.79 29.21 -26.66
N GLY A 1004 15.48 28.60 -25.51
CA GLY A 1004 16.06 28.94 -24.21
C GLY A 1004 15.36 30.11 -23.53
N MET A 1005 15.58 30.25 -22.21
CA MET A 1005 14.90 31.26 -21.37
C MET A 1005 15.41 32.69 -21.61
N GLU A 1006 16.61 32.84 -22.15
CA GLU A 1006 17.22 34.16 -22.43
C GLU A 1006 16.58 34.87 -23.61
N ALA A 1007 15.95 34.13 -24.54
CA ALA A 1007 15.27 34.68 -25.70
C ALA A 1007 13.88 35.28 -25.40
N LEU A 1008 13.39 35.10 -24.16
CA LEU A 1008 12.09 35.61 -23.74
C LEU A 1008 12.14 37.10 -23.38
N SER A 1009 11.03 37.79 -23.61
CA SER A 1009 10.82 39.16 -23.10
C SER A 1009 10.78 39.17 -21.57
N GLU A 1010 11.07 40.32 -20.93
CA GLU A 1010 10.97 40.43 -19.47
C GLU A 1010 9.54 40.20 -18.96
N GLU A 1011 8.52 40.53 -19.76
CA GLU A 1011 7.12 40.21 -19.44
C GLU A 1011 6.84 38.70 -19.44
N ASP A 1012 7.37 37.97 -20.43
CA ASP A 1012 7.22 36.50 -20.48
C ASP A 1012 7.97 35.81 -19.34
N LYS A 1013 9.14 36.33 -18.97
CA LYS A 1013 9.87 35.87 -17.78
C LYS A 1013 9.06 36.11 -16.51
N LEU A 1014 8.39 37.26 -16.38
CA LEU A 1014 7.50 37.55 -15.24
C LEU A 1014 6.32 36.57 -15.19
N ILE A 1015 5.74 36.21 -16.34
CA ILE A 1015 4.65 35.22 -16.41
C ILE A 1015 5.12 33.86 -15.88
N LEU A 1016 6.26 33.35 -16.35
CA LEU A 1016 6.83 32.09 -15.88
C LEU A 1016 7.13 32.11 -14.38
N ASP A 1017 7.66 33.22 -13.89
CA ASP A 1017 7.99 33.42 -12.49
C ASP A 1017 6.75 33.47 -11.59
N THR A 1018 5.71 34.20 -12.02
CA THR A 1018 4.43 34.25 -11.31
C THR A 1018 3.71 32.91 -11.34
N ALA A 1019 3.73 32.21 -12.48
CA ALA A 1019 3.15 30.88 -12.61
C ALA A 1019 3.82 29.89 -11.64
N LYS A 1020 5.14 29.98 -11.48
CA LYS A 1020 5.87 29.19 -10.49
C LYS A 1020 5.39 29.48 -9.06
N MET A 1021 5.18 30.75 -8.68
CA MET A 1021 4.62 31.12 -7.37
C MET A 1021 3.22 30.54 -7.19
N ILE A 1022 2.35 30.63 -8.20
CA ILE A 1022 1.01 30.02 -8.16
C ILE A 1022 1.11 28.50 -7.96
N ARG A 1023 2.02 27.80 -8.66
CA ARG A 1023 2.20 26.34 -8.50
C ARG A 1023 2.75 25.96 -7.13
N GLU A 1024 3.85 26.57 -6.70
CA GLU A 1024 4.60 26.15 -5.50
C GLU A 1024 4.01 26.70 -4.19
N ASP A 1025 3.49 27.92 -4.21
CA ASP A 1025 3.05 28.63 -3.01
C ASP A 1025 1.53 28.53 -2.80
N PHE A 1026 0.76 28.37 -3.88
CA PHE A 1026 -0.71 28.31 -3.84
C PHE A 1026 -1.29 26.93 -4.16
N LEU A 1027 -1.07 26.38 -5.36
CA LEU A 1027 -1.68 25.11 -5.78
C LEU A 1027 -1.15 23.91 -4.98
N SER A 1028 0.15 23.91 -4.70
CA SER A 1028 0.77 22.90 -3.86
C SER A 1028 0.32 23.08 -2.41
N GLN A 1029 -0.38 22.07 -1.89
CA GLN A 1029 -0.89 21.98 -0.54
C GLN A 1029 -0.55 20.64 0.10
N HIS A 1030 -0.12 20.75 1.35
CA HIS A 1030 0.54 19.68 2.03
C HIS A 1030 -0.33 19.02 3.10
N ALA A 1031 -0.91 17.86 2.74
CA ALA A 1031 -1.93 17.14 3.50
C ALA A 1031 -1.53 16.58 4.89
N PHE A 1032 -0.26 16.70 5.29
CA PHE A 1032 0.25 16.22 6.60
C PHE A 1032 0.79 17.32 7.50
N ASP A 1033 0.92 18.54 6.97
CA ASP A 1033 1.33 19.69 7.78
C ASP A 1033 0.10 20.20 8.56
N PRO A 1034 0.24 20.51 9.85
CA PRO A 1034 -0.91 20.86 10.70
C PRO A 1034 -1.63 22.14 10.26
N GLU A 1035 -0.94 23.08 9.62
CA GLU A 1035 -1.50 24.36 9.18
C GLU A 1035 -1.84 24.35 7.67
N ASP A 1036 -1.06 23.62 6.85
CA ASP A 1036 -1.28 23.53 5.40
C ASP A 1036 -2.27 22.42 5.02
N THR A 1037 -2.57 21.46 5.90
CA THR A 1037 -3.54 20.38 5.61
C THR A 1037 -4.95 20.90 5.30
N TYR A 1038 -5.32 22.05 5.84
CA TYR A 1038 -6.61 22.69 5.64
C TYR A 1038 -6.45 24.19 5.52
N THR A 1039 -6.96 24.80 4.45
CA THR A 1039 -6.91 26.25 4.27
C THR A 1039 -8.32 26.82 4.20
N PHE A 1040 -8.66 27.70 5.15
CA PHE A 1040 -9.92 28.46 5.13
C PHE A 1040 -10.05 29.31 3.87
N ILE A 1041 -11.26 29.37 3.31
CA ILE A 1041 -11.53 29.96 1.99
C ILE A 1041 -11.13 31.44 1.88
N ASP A 1042 -11.29 32.21 2.95
CA ASP A 1042 -10.88 33.61 3.04
C ASP A 1042 -9.34 33.77 3.06
N LYS A 1043 -8.62 32.87 3.74
CA LYS A 1043 -7.15 32.77 3.64
C LYS A 1043 -6.73 32.42 2.21
N GLN A 1044 -7.45 31.52 1.51
CA GLN A 1044 -7.17 31.23 0.10
C GLN A 1044 -7.32 32.47 -0.78
N TYR A 1045 -8.42 33.23 -0.62
CA TYR A 1045 -8.63 34.49 -1.33
C TYR A 1045 -7.48 35.48 -1.11
N MET A 1046 -7.12 35.73 0.15
CA MET A 1046 -6.07 36.67 0.51
C MET A 1046 -4.69 36.26 -0.03
N MET A 1047 -4.36 34.96 0.02
CA MET A 1047 -3.12 34.42 -0.56
C MET A 1047 -3.05 34.65 -2.07
N LEU A 1048 -4.13 34.34 -2.79
CA LEU A 1048 -4.19 34.54 -4.25
C LEU A 1048 -4.09 36.03 -4.60
N LYS A 1049 -4.77 36.89 -3.84
CA LYS A 1049 -4.75 38.34 -4.02
C LYS A 1049 -3.35 38.91 -3.85
N ILE A 1050 -2.59 38.46 -2.85
CA ILE A 1050 -1.18 38.87 -2.67
C ILE A 1050 -0.34 38.51 -3.91
N ILE A 1051 -0.44 37.28 -4.39
CA ILE A 1051 0.36 36.81 -5.55
C ILE A 1051 0.05 37.64 -6.80
N ILE A 1052 -1.23 37.89 -7.07
CA ILE A 1052 -1.64 38.67 -8.25
C ILE A 1052 -1.31 40.17 -8.10
N THR A 1053 -1.45 40.74 -6.90
CA THR A 1053 -1.07 42.14 -6.63
C THR A 1053 0.44 42.32 -6.83
N PHE A 1054 1.23 41.37 -6.34
CA PHE A 1054 2.68 41.36 -6.56
C PHE A 1054 3.04 41.26 -8.05
N HIS A 1055 2.34 40.40 -8.82
CA HIS A 1055 2.50 40.32 -10.27
C HIS A 1055 2.22 41.66 -10.97
N HIS A 1056 1.13 42.35 -10.63
CA HIS A 1056 0.81 43.65 -11.20
C HIS A 1056 1.86 44.71 -10.88
N LYS A 1057 2.37 44.73 -9.63
CA LYS A 1057 3.41 45.68 -9.23
C LYS A 1057 4.72 45.43 -9.97
N LEU A 1058 5.15 44.17 -10.10
CA LEU A 1058 6.34 43.83 -10.89
C LEU A 1058 6.15 44.18 -12.37
N LYS A 1059 4.95 43.98 -12.93
CA LYS A 1059 4.67 44.37 -14.31
C LYS A 1059 4.83 45.88 -14.53
N GLU A 1060 4.31 46.70 -13.62
CA GLU A 1060 4.48 48.17 -13.64
C GLU A 1060 5.97 48.56 -13.64
N LEU A 1061 6.76 47.94 -12.75
CA LEU A 1061 8.19 48.19 -12.63
C LEU A 1061 8.98 47.76 -13.89
N ILE A 1062 8.63 46.62 -14.49
CA ILE A 1062 9.25 46.16 -15.74
C ILE A 1062 8.90 47.11 -16.90
N SER A 1063 7.65 47.57 -16.99
CA SER A 1063 7.24 48.58 -17.99
C SER A 1063 7.96 49.91 -17.80
N SER A 1064 8.41 50.25 -16.58
CA SER A 1064 9.25 51.42 -16.30
C SER A 1064 10.74 51.24 -16.67
N GLY A 1065 11.12 50.09 -17.24
CA GLY A 1065 12.46 49.81 -17.75
C GLY A 1065 13.37 49.00 -16.81
N LYS A 1066 12.83 48.50 -15.69
CA LYS A 1066 13.59 47.66 -14.75
C LYS A 1066 13.60 46.18 -15.15
N LYS A 1067 14.63 45.44 -14.75
CA LYS A 1067 14.75 44.00 -15.06
C LYS A 1067 14.16 43.14 -13.95
N LEU A 1068 13.58 41.99 -14.32
CA LEU A 1068 13.02 41.05 -13.34
C LEU A 1068 14.10 40.48 -12.39
N ASP A 1069 15.33 40.32 -12.89
CA ASP A 1069 16.45 39.78 -12.12
C ASP A 1069 16.78 40.61 -10.87
N GLU A 1070 16.51 41.92 -10.88
CA GLU A 1070 16.73 42.82 -9.74
C GLU A 1070 15.80 42.51 -8.56
N TYR A 1071 14.69 41.81 -8.82
CA TYR A 1071 13.66 41.47 -7.83
C TYR A 1071 13.66 40.00 -7.45
N LYS A 1072 14.66 39.22 -7.86
CA LYS A 1072 14.68 37.78 -7.58
C LYS A 1072 14.86 37.44 -6.09
N ASP A 1073 15.72 38.19 -5.40
CA ASP A 1073 16.18 37.89 -4.03
C ASP A 1073 15.56 38.79 -2.95
N ILE A 1074 14.44 39.45 -3.24
CA ILE A 1074 13.80 40.34 -2.26
C ILE A 1074 13.13 39.54 -1.12
N PRO A 1075 13.26 39.99 0.16
CA PRO A 1075 12.74 39.27 1.32
C PRO A 1075 11.23 38.99 1.28
N ILE A 1076 10.46 39.83 0.59
CA ILE A 1076 9.01 39.69 0.49
C ILE A 1076 8.58 38.39 -0.22
N ARG A 1077 9.40 37.86 -1.14
CA ARG A 1077 9.10 36.60 -1.85
C ARG A 1077 9.13 35.41 -0.91
N GLU A 1078 10.05 35.39 0.05
CA GLU A 1078 10.09 34.35 1.08
C GLU A 1078 8.86 34.44 2.00
N LYS A 1079 8.40 35.66 2.34
CA LYS A 1079 7.16 35.86 3.10
C LYS A 1079 5.95 35.31 2.35
N ILE A 1080 5.84 35.59 1.04
CA ILE A 1080 4.76 35.08 0.18
C ILE A 1080 4.79 33.53 0.14
N ALA A 1081 5.96 32.92 -0.08
CA ALA A 1081 6.09 31.46 -0.14
C ALA A 1081 5.70 30.75 1.18
N ARG A 1082 5.91 31.41 2.32
CA ARG A 1082 5.58 30.87 3.66
C ARG A 1082 4.14 31.14 4.12
N MET A 1083 3.34 31.91 3.38
CA MET A 1083 1.96 32.27 3.75
C MET A 1083 1.08 31.05 4.06
N LYS A 1084 1.30 29.94 3.34
CA LYS A 1084 0.52 28.72 3.54
C LYS A 1084 0.67 28.11 4.94
N TYR A 1085 1.83 28.29 5.60
CA TYR A 1085 2.11 27.77 6.94
C TYR A 1085 1.70 28.70 8.09
N VAL A 1086 1.17 29.89 7.77
CA VAL A 1086 0.74 30.85 8.78
C VAL A 1086 -0.62 30.44 9.33
N LYS A 1087 -0.81 30.50 10.65
CA LYS A 1087 -2.09 30.23 11.29
C LYS A 1087 -3.18 31.14 10.75
N HIS A 1088 -4.40 30.60 10.66
CA HIS A 1088 -5.52 31.33 10.10
C HIS A 1088 -5.83 32.65 10.83
N GLU A 1089 -5.84 32.62 12.17
CA GLU A 1089 -6.15 33.77 13.03
C GLU A 1089 -5.18 34.95 12.84
N ASP A 1090 -3.90 34.65 12.61
CA ASP A 1090 -2.84 35.65 12.43
C ASP A 1090 -2.75 36.18 10.99
N PHE A 1091 -3.42 35.51 10.04
CA PHE A 1091 -3.20 35.73 8.62
C PHE A 1091 -3.62 37.12 8.16
N LYS A 1092 -4.71 37.67 8.71
CA LYS A 1092 -5.23 39.00 8.32
C LYS A 1092 -4.21 40.12 8.58
N GLY A 1093 -3.55 40.11 9.74
CA GLY A 1093 -2.51 41.09 10.06
C GLY A 1093 -1.23 40.92 9.24
N ILE A 1094 -0.93 39.70 8.79
CA ILE A 1094 0.19 39.43 7.87
C ILE A 1094 -0.16 39.86 6.45
N PHE A 1095 -1.40 39.67 6.02
CA PHE A 1095 -1.89 40.12 4.72
C PHE A 1095 -1.73 41.63 4.55
N GLU A 1096 -2.18 42.43 5.52
CA GLU A 1096 -2.03 43.89 5.50
C GLU A 1096 -0.56 44.33 5.40
N LYS A 1097 0.32 43.72 6.21
CA LYS A 1097 1.77 44.02 6.18
C LYS A 1097 2.42 43.67 4.84
N ILE A 1098 2.11 42.51 4.27
CA ILE A 1098 2.69 42.11 2.98
C ILE A 1098 2.17 43.04 1.87
N THR A 1099 0.89 43.39 1.87
CA THR A 1099 0.33 44.31 0.88
C THR A 1099 0.99 45.70 0.96
N GLU A 1100 1.19 46.26 2.15
CA GLU A 1100 1.93 47.53 2.31
C GLU A 1100 3.38 47.42 1.83
N GLU A 1101 4.07 46.30 2.09
CA GLU A 1101 5.42 46.07 1.60
C GLU A 1101 5.48 45.97 0.07
N ILE A 1102 4.47 45.36 -0.58
CA ILE A 1102 4.36 45.31 -2.05
C ILE A 1102 4.22 46.73 -2.62
N GLU A 1103 3.36 47.57 -2.04
CA GLU A 1103 3.13 48.94 -2.52
C GLU A 1103 4.38 49.82 -2.40
N ARG A 1104 5.23 49.57 -1.40
CA ARG A 1104 6.50 50.29 -1.17
C ARG A 1104 7.64 49.87 -2.09
N LEU A 1105 7.49 48.82 -2.90
CA LEU A 1105 8.50 48.42 -3.89
C LEU A 1105 8.66 49.54 -4.94
N LYS A 1106 9.90 50.03 -5.07
CA LYS A 1106 10.26 51.12 -5.99
C LYS A 1106 11.13 50.65 -7.12
#